data_AF-A0A8R1I560-F1
#
_entry.id   AF-A0A8R1I560-F1
#
_cell.length_a   1.000
_cell.length_b   1.000
_cell.length_c   1.000
_cell.angle_alpha   90.00
_cell.angle_beta   90.00
_cell.angle_gamma   90.00
#
_symmetry.space_group_name_H-M   'P 1'
#
loop_
_entity.id
_entity.type
_entity.pdbx_description
1 polymer ?
#
loop_
_entity_poly.entity_id
_entity_poly.type
_entity_poly.pdbx_seq_one_letter_code
_entity_poly.pdbx_strand_id
1 'polypeptide(L)'
;MDVRIFGVLGKGLPSKDAINGVPCYRLPSGANYYPSLLRRLQKWRPDIIEVHNRPLLAQRLKMHLPDVKTVLNLHSNTFVTPPYMSEQRFGNIARWMDGIVVNSRFLLEDITTRHPWLSDKITINHLGVSLEHFTPPFSPAAKALKEARLAQHGWSGRRILLFAGRLIPDKGVHHLIETLPQIIDKHPDVLLLIIGSAAYGSDRETAYVRELKRAARPYQQWVCFRPFVPYPAIADWYTLADIVAVPSAPREAFGLVNVEAMAAGVPVIASSAGGIPEIVENGVTGYLVQSDDFPTGLAEQINNLLQDENLRRQIGMAGRETELSTIITYLRYAEYYGMQSIFDTLYLKSKEGCSFNRLYELITSDNNILLAYRMIKSNKGSKTQGTDQFSIDDFNSYSQDEFINTIRKTLDHYKPKLVRRVFIPKPNGDKRPLGIPSMLDRLIQQMVKQVLEPICEAKFYKHSYGFRPLRSTHHAKSRCDTLINNAQLHFVVDIDIKGFFDNVNHTLLLKQLWNIGIKDRRVLAIIGKMLKAPIEKEGIPRKGTPQGGILSPLLSNIVLNDLDHWVAGQWENFKTKHPYTQRNKYAALKRTKLKEGFIVRYADDFKIFARTSQDAYKWYHAVKQYLKERLKLDVSPEKSMVINLRKKSSNFLGFKFKAVPKGKKHVAHSFISDKKKDQIKKRINKLITEIKLSPTPKTISQWNSFVLGLHNYFKFASHVSMDFQEIAFRKSRFMFNRLKSISRYGRPKRPPPTYSKFYKNNNKTWEVAGTLLFPLQDISKSKPLNFSQESTPYNAEARESIHVNLKFHVQVELSKLIRSDVWDRTLEYSDNRLS
;
A
#
# COMPACT_ATOMS: atom_id res chain seq x y z
N MET A 1 -22.78 2.72 -0.65
CA MET A 1 -23.34 2.29 -1.95
C MET A 1 -24.03 0.95 -1.80
N ASP A 2 -25.34 0.88 -2.09
CA ASP A 2 -26.05 -0.39 -2.35
C ASP A 2 -25.70 -0.78 -3.79
N VAL A 3 -24.85 -1.78 -3.98
CA VAL A 3 -24.39 -2.23 -5.30
C VAL A 3 -24.93 -3.63 -5.54
N ARG A 4 -25.38 -3.92 -6.77
CA ARG A 4 -25.86 -5.23 -7.17
C ARG A 4 -25.27 -5.62 -8.51
N ILE A 5 -24.84 -6.86 -8.62
CA ILE A 5 -24.30 -7.42 -9.85
C ILE A 5 -25.39 -8.26 -10.51
N PHE A 6 -25.65 -8.03 -11.79
CA PHE A 6 -26.58 -8.84 -12.57
C PHE A 6 -25.82 -9.58 -13.67
N GLY A 7 -25.86 -10.90 -13.64
CA GLY A 7 -25.20 -11.76 -14.61
C GLY A 7 -26.17 -12.77 -15.22
N VAL A 8 -25.68 -13.56 -16.15
CA VAL A 8 -26.43 -14.68 -16.74
C VAL A 8 -26.23 -15.93 -15.88
N LEU A 9 -27.26 -16.78 -15.79
CA LEU A 9 -27.20 -18.08 -15.13
C LEU A 9 -26.23 -19.00 -15.91
N GLY A 10 -25.19 -19.45 -15.22
CA GLY A 10 -24.16 -20.36 -15.76
C GLY A 10 -24.18 -21.72 -15.06
N LYS A 11 -23.64 -22.74 -15.73
CA LYS A 11 -23.57 -24.11 -15.20
C LYS A 11 -22.74 -24.14 -13.91
N GLY A 12 -23.32 -24.67 -12.83
CA GLY A 12 -22.65 -24.79 -11.52
C GLY A 12 -22.60 -23.51 -10.68
N LEU A 13 -23.25 -22.42 -11.10
CA LEU A 13 -23.31 -21.17 -10.33
C LEU A 13 -24.69 -20.96 -9.70
N PRO A 14 -24.78 -20.52 -8.43
CA PRO A 14 -26.05 -20.27 -7.77
C PRO A 14 -26.78 -19.07 -8.39
N SER A 15 -28.11 -19.12 -8.43
CA SER A 15 -28.96 -18.05 -8.97
C SER A 15 -28.90 -16.74 -8.18
N LYS A 16 -28.54 -16.82 -6.89
CA LYS A 16 -28.24 -15.69 -6.00
C LYS A 16 -26.99 -16.01 -5.18
N ASP A 17 -26.08 -15.05 -5.10
CA ASP A 17 -24.79 -15.18 -4.40
C ASP A 17 -24.34 -13.82 -3.86
N ALA A 18 -23.17 -13.74 -3.24
CA ALA A 18 -22.51 -12.49 -2.90
C ALA A 18 -21.00 -12.54 -3.19
N ILE A 19 -20.50 -11.57 -3.97
CA ILE A 19 -19.07 -11.42 -4.25
C ILE A 19 -18.54 -10.32 -3.33
N ASN A 20 -17.66 -10.67 -2.38
CA ASN A 20 -17.14 -9.73 -1.37
C ASN A 20 -18.23 -8.94 -0.62
N GLY A 21 -19.39 -9.56 -0.40
CA GLY A 21 -20.54 -8.92 0.26
C GLY A 21 -21.47 -8.14 -0.67
N VAL A 22 -21.17 -8.04 -1.96
CA VAL A 22 -22.04 -7.44 -2.99
C VAL A 22 -23.00 -8.49 -3.53
N PRO A 23 -24.33 -8.31 -3.39
CA PRO A 23 -25.31 -9.24 -3.94
C PRO A 23 -25.16 -9.44 -5.45
N CYS A 24 -25.07 -10.69 -5.88
CA CYS A 24 -25.00 -11.09 -7.28
C CYS A 24 -26.22 -11.93 -7.65
N TYR A 25 -26.96 -11.49 -8.66
CA TYR A 25 -28.16 -12.15 -9.18
C TYR A 25 -27.88 -12.67 -10.59
N ARG A 26 -28.07 -13.98 -10.79
CA ARG A 26 -27.88 -14.62 -12.09
C ARG A 26 -29.23 -14.95 -12.71
N LEU A 27 -29.52 -14.32 -13.85
CA LEU A 27 -30.81 -14.33 -14.54
C LEU A 27 -30.80 -15.32 -15.72
N PRO A 28 -31.98 -15.79 -16.19
CA PRO A 28 -32.07 -16.67 -17.36
C PRO A 28 -31.34 -16.08 -18.57
N SER A 29 -30.66 -16.92 -19.35
CA SER A 29 -29.97 -16.52 -20.58
C SER A 29 -30.95 -16.28 -21.75
N GLY A 30 -30.43 -15.79 -22.87
CA GLY A 30 -31.20 -15.64 -24.11
C GLY A 30 -32.28 -14.54 -24.03
N ALA A 31 -33.41 -14.77 -24.71
CA ALA A 31 -34.51 -13.81 -24.82
C ALA A 31 -35.09 -13.39 -23.46
N ASN A 32 -35.01 -14.26 -22.45
CA ASN A 32 -35.56 -14.01 -21.11
C ASN A 32 -34.66 -13.18 -20.20
N TYR A 33 -33.41 -12.91 -20.61
CA TYR A 33 -32.47 -12.14 -19.79
C TYR A 33 -32.95 -10.70 -19.58
N TYR A 34 -33.22 -9.99 -20.68
CA TYR A 34 -33.58 -8.57 -20.63
C TYR A 34 -34.90 -8.30 -19.88
N PRO A 35 -36.02 -9.02 -20.15
CA PRO A 35 -37.26 -8.82 -19.39
C PRO A 35 -37.11 -9.13 -17.90
N SER A 36 -36.26 -10.10 -17.54
CA SER A 36 -35.99 -10.43 -16.14
C SER A 36 -35.12 -9.38 -15.45
N LEU A 37 -34.15 -8.82 -16.18
CA LEU A 37 -33.30 -7.73 -15.71
C LEU A 37 -34.14 -6.47 -15.50
N LEU A 38 -34.91 -6.06 -16.51
CA LEU A 38 -35.73 -4.85 -16.48
C LEU A 38 -36.71 -4.83 -15.29
N ARG A 39 -37.45 -5.93 -15.07
CA ARG A 39 -38.36 -6.05 -13.91
C ARG A 39 -37.66 -5.84 -12.57
N ARG A 40 -36.43 -6.35 -12.44
CA ARG A 40 -35.65 -6.19 -11.20
C ARG A 40 -35.12 -4.77 -11.05
N LEU A 41 -34.65 -4.15 -12.13
CA LEU A 41 -34.18 -2.77 -12.13
C LEU A 41 -35.32 -1.80 -11.83
N GLN A 42 -36.52 -2.01 -12.39
CA GLN A 42 -37.71 -1.19 -12.09
C GLN A 42 -38.14 -1.29 -10.63
N LYS A 43 -38.02 -2.49 -10.02
CA LYS A 43 -38.31 -2.69 -8.60
C LYS A 43 -37.26 -2.08 -7.69
N TRP A 44 -35.99 -2.16 -8.08
CA TRP A 44 -34.87 -1.68 -7.26
C TRP A 44 -34.62 -0.18 -7.39
N ARG A 45 -34.87 0.39 -8.57
CA ARG A 45 -34.65 1.80 -8.94
C ARG A 45 -33.23 2.29 -8.66
N PRO A 46 -32.22 1.77 -9.40
CA PRO A 46 -30.86 2.29 -9.28
C PRO A 46 -30.71 3.70 -9.86
N ASP A 47 -29.80 4.48 -9.28
CA ASP A 47 -29.40 5.79 -9.81
C ASP A 47 -28.51 5.67 -11.05
N ILE A 48 -27.70 4.59 -11.11
CA ILE A 48 -26.72 4.33 -12.17
C ILE A 48 -26.77 2.86 -12.59
N ILE A 49 -26.73 2.61 -13.89
CA ILE A 49 -26.56 1.29 -14.49
C ILE A 49 -25.26 1.29 -15.29
N GLU A 50 -24.34 0.40 -14.92
CA GLU A 50 -23.12 0.14 -15.67
C GLU A 50 -23.27 -1.12 -16.53
N VAL A 51 -23.07 -0.99 -17.85
CA VAL A 51 -23.20 -2.10 -18.81
C VAL A 51 -21.84 -2.42 -19.41
N HIS A 52 -21.36 -3.63 -19.19
CA HIS A 52 -20.04 -4.07 -19.65
C HIS A 52 -20.11 -4.66 -21.08
N ASN A 53 -19.38 -4.10 -22.04
CA ASN A 53 -19.15 -4.61 -23.40
C ASN A 53 -20.44 -5.02 -24.17
N ARG A 54 -21.59 -4.41 -23.87
CA ARG A 54 -22.89 -4.74 -24.50
C ARG A 54 -23.65 -3.46 -24.89
N PRO A 55 -23.21 -2.73 -25.94
CA PRO A 55 -23.80 -1.46 -26.35
C PRO A 55 -25.30 -1.53 -26.68
N LEU A 56 -25.76 -2.62 -27.31
CA LEU A 56 -27.18 -2.81 -27.61
C LEU A 56 -28.05 -3.01 -26.36
N LEU A 57 -27.51 -3.64 -25.32
CA LEU A 57 -28.21 -3.78 -24.05
C LEU A 57 -28.29 -2.42 -23.35
N ALA A 58 -27.19 -1.65 -23.36
CA ALA A 58 -27.15 -0.31 -22.81
C ALA A 58 -28.17 0.62 -23.49
N GLN A 59 -28.25 0.58 -24.83
CA GLN A 59 -29.27 1.30 -25.58
C GLN A 59 -30.69 0.93 -25.13
N ARG A 60 -31.01 -0.37 -25.04
CA ARG A 60 -32.35 -0.82 -24.62
C ARG A 60 -32.69 -0.41 -23.19
N LEU A 61 -31.72 -0.45 -22.28
CA LEU A 61 -31.91 0.00 -20.90
C LEU A 61 -32.14 1.51 -20.84
N LYS A 62 -31.34 2.31 -21.55
CA LYS A 62 -31.54 3.77 -21.63
C LYS A 62 -32.89 4.15 -22.22
N MET A 63 -33.39 3.41 -23.21
CA MET A 63 -34.71 3.65 -23.80
C MET A 63 -35.87 3.37 -22.81
N HIS A 64 -35.75 2.35 -21.95
CA HIS A 64 -36.82 1.94 -21.03
C HIS A 64 -36.70 2.53 -19.63
N LEU A 65 -35.52 3.05 -19.28
CA LEU A 65 -35.20 3.71 -18.02
C LEU A 65 -34.47 5.03 -18.32
N PRO A 66 -35.13 6.00 -18.97
CA PRO A 66 -34.48 7.23 -19.45
C PRO A 66 -33.86 8.07 -18.32
N ASP A 67 -34.50 8.06 -17.14
CA ASP A 67 -34.08 8.81 -15.96
C ASP A 67 -32.87 8.20 -15.24
N VAL A 68 -32.50 6.96 -15.55
CA VAL A 68 -31.37 6.27 -14.92
C VAL A 68 -30.10 6.53 -15.73
N LYS A 69 -29.03 6.99 -15.06
CA LYS A 69 -27.75 7.23 -15.71
C LYS A 69 -27.18 5.89 -16.19
N THR A 70 -26.94 5.75 -17.49
CA THR A 70 -26.45 4.54 -18.13
C THR A 70 -25.02 4.76 -18.60
N VAL A 71 -24.09 4.02 -18.01
CA VAL A 71 -22.66 4.06 -18.33
C VAL A 71 -22.27 2.80 -19.11
N LEU A 72 -21.62 2.99 -20.25
CA LEU A 72 -21.11 1.90 -21.08
C LEU A 72 -19.64 1.65 -20.75
N ASN A 73 -19.32 0.52 -20.12
CA ASN A 73 -17.95 0.14 -19.81
C ASN A 73 -17.39 -0.81 -20.89
N LEU A 74 -16.39 -0.34 -21.64
CA LEU A 74 -15.76 -1.02 -22.76
C LEU A 74 -14.37 -1.54 -22.34
N HIS A 75 -14.23 -2.87 -22.31
CA HIS A 75 -12.95 -3.54 -22.06
C HIS A 75 -12.23 -3.95 -23.36
N SER A 76 -12.88 -3.70 -24.50
CA SER A 76 -12.40 -4.04 -25.85
C SER A 76 -13.23 -3.30 -26.89
N ASN A 77 -12.66 -3.05 -28.07
CA ASN A 77 -13.42 -2.49 -29.20
C ASN A 77 -14.26 -3.55 -29.96
N THR A 78 -14.15 -4.85 -29.64
CA THR A 78 -14.81 -5.95 -30.36
C THR A 78 -16.30 -5.75 -30.60
N PHE A 79 -17.06 -5.29 -29.60
CA PHE A 79 -18.53 -5.15 -29.71
C PHE A 79 -18.98 -3.79 -30.28
N VAL A 80 -18.04 -2.92 -30.60
CA VAL A 80 -18.28 -1.56 -31.12
C VAL A 80 -17.64 -1.33 -32.49
N THR A 81 -17.12 -2.40 -33.11
CA THR A 81 -16.52 -2.41 -34.45
C THR A 81 -17.08 -3.56 -35.29
N PRO A 82 -16.88 -3.55 -36.62
CA PRO A 82 -17.32 -4.63 -37.50
C PRO A 82 -16.68 -5.99 -37.12
N PRO A 83 -17.41 -7.12 -37.29
CA PRO A 83 -18.75 -7.24 -37.87
C PRO A 83 -19.90 -7.02 -36.87
N TYR A 84 -19.60 -6.81 -35.59
CA TYR A 84 -20.63 -6.74 -34.55
C TYR A 84 -21.42 -5.44 -34.58
N MET A 85 -20.78 -4.35 -34.99
CA MET A 85 -21.40 -3.04 -35.04
C MET A 85 -20.73 -2.16 -36.10
N SER A 86 -21.54 -1.56 -36.98
CA SER A 86 -21.06 -0.48 -37.84
C SER A 86 -20.71 0.76 -37.01
N GLU A 87 -19.70 1.49 -37.43
CA GLU A 87 -19.24 2.72 -36.78
C GLU A 87 -20.39 3.73 -36.56
N GLN A 88 -21.22 4.00 -37.57
CA GLN A 88 -22.37 4.91 -37.45
C GLN A 88 -23.36 4.48 -36.35
N ARG A 89 -23.65 3.18 -36.26
CA ARG A 89 -24.53 2.62 -35.23
C ARG A 89 -23.94 2.75 -33.83
N PHE A 90 -22.63 2.54 -33.68
CA PHE A 90 -21.96 2.76 -32.40
C PHE A 90 -22.03 4.23 -31.99
N GLY A 91 -21.69 5.16 -32.89
CA GLY A 91 -21.80 6.59 -32.64
C GLY A 91 -23.22 7.00 -32.21
N ASN A 92 -24.25 6.44 -32.85
CA ASN A 92 -25.64 6.68 -32.46
C ASN A 92 -25.95 6.18 -31.04
N ILE A 93 -25.48 4.98 -30.65
CA ILE A 93 -25.69 4.45 -29.29
C ILE A 93 -24.92 5.29 -28.26
N ALA A 94 -23.64 5.57 -28.54
CA ALA A 94 -22.74 6.31 -27.67
C ALA A 94 -23.27 7.72 -27.36
N ARG A 95 -23.97 8.35 -28.33
CA ARG A 95 -24.61 9.66 -28.13
C ARG A 95 -25.59 9.66 -26.96
N TRP A 96 -26.35 8.58 -26.78
CA TRP A 96 -27.36 8.43 -25.73
C TRP A 96 -26.81 7.97 -24.37
N MET A 97 -25.55 7.55 -24.30
CA MET A 97 -24.94 7.14 -23.03
C MET A 97 -24.55 8.36 -22.20
N ASP A 98 -24.73 8.25 -20.89
CA ASP A 98 -24.39 9.30 -19.92
C ASP A 98 -22.89 9.33 -19.62
N GLY A 99 -22.20 8.20 -19.82
CA GLY A 99 -20.75 8.09 -19.77
C GLY A 99 -20.25 6.83 -20.45
N ILE A 100 -19.00 6.85 -20.88
CA ILE A 100 -18.29 5.68 -21.41
C ILE A 100 -17.04 5.50 -20.55
N VAL A 101 -16.76 4.27 -20.14
CA VAL A 101 -15.52 3.93 -19.45
C VAL A 101 -14.72 3.02 -20.35
N VAL A 102 -13.45 3.32 -20.57
CA VAL A 102 -12.49 2.46 -21.29
C VAL A 102 -11.36 2.06 -20.37
N ASN A 103 -10.66 0.97 -20.68
CA ASN A 103 -9.59 0.46 -19.82
C ASN A 103 -8.17 0.92 -20.20
N SER A 104 -8.02 1.69 -21.28
CA SER A 104 -6.72 2.16 -21.76
C SER A 104 -6.83 3.47 -22.54
N ARG A 105 -5.71 4.20 -22.63
CA ARG A 105 -5.57 5.35 -23.51
C ARG A 105 -5.67 4.95 -24.97
N PHE A 106 -5.15 3.78 -25.34
CA PHE A 106 -5.33 3.21 -26.68
C PHE A 106 -6.81 3.10 -27.09
N LEU A 107 -7.68 2.58 -26.22
CA LEU A 107 -9.11 2.50 -26.53
C LEU A 107 -9.78 3.88 -26.58
N LEU A 108 -9.35 4.81 -25.73
CA LEU A 108 -9.79 6.20 -25.81
C LEU A 108 -9.46 6.75 -27.20
N GLU A 109 -8.19 6.69 -27.61
CA GLU A 109 -7.69 7.20 -28.89
C GLU A 109 -8.34 6.50 -30.10
N ASP A 110 -8.50 5.17 -30.07
CA ASP A 110 -9.18 4.41 -31.12
C ASP A 110 -10.63 4.88 -31.31
N ILE A 111 -11.34 5.18 -30.21
CA ILE A 111 -12.72 5.66 -30.27
C ILE A 111 -12.77 7.14 -30.67
N THR A 112 -11.93 8.00 -30.10
CA THR A 112 -11.95 9.44 -30.38
C THR A 112 -11.43 9.78 -31.77
N THR A 113 -10.55 8.95 -32.36
CA THR A 113 -10.14 9.11 -33.77
C THR A 113 -11.34 8.95 -34.72
N ARG A 114 -12.23 8.00 -34.43
CA ARG A 114 -13.45 7.72 -35.20
C ARG A 114 -14.61 8.64 -34.82
N HIS A 115 -14.66 9.06 -33.56
CA HIS A 115 -15.72 9.89 -32.99
C HIS A 115 -15.14 10.97 -32.07
N PRO A 116 -14.55 12.04 -32.61
CA PRO A 116 -13.88 13.07 -31.80
C PRO A 116 -14.77 13.71 -30.73
N TRP A 117 -16.05 13.90 -31.05
CA TRP A 117 -17.07 14.44 -30.16
C TRP A 117 -17.40 13.59 -28.92
N LEU A 118 -16.87 12.36 -28.83
CA LEU A 118 -17.02 11.51 -27.65
C LEU A 118 -15.90 11.72 -26.61
N SER A 119 -14.83 12.46 -26.92
CA SER A 119 -13.65 12.64 -26.04
C SER A 119 -14.04 12.89 -24.60
N ASP A 120 -14.94 13.84 -24.41
CA ASP A 120 -15.30 14.29 -23.09
C ASP A 120 -16.06 13.15 -22.38
N LYS A 121 -16.95 12.43 -23.08
CA LYS A 121 -17.77 11.37 -22.48
C LYS A 121 -17.00 10.13 -22.03
N ILE A 122 -15.72 9.97 -22.40
CA ILE A 122 -14.96 8.75 -22.16
C ILE A 122 -13.96 8.93 -21.01
N THR A 123 -14.07 8.13 -19.95
CA THR A 123 -13.11 8.06 -18.84
C THR A 123 -12.22 6.83 -18.98
N ILE A 124 -10.93 6.97 -18.69
CA ILE A 124 -10.02 5.82 -18.58
C ILE A 124 -10.08 5.26 -17.15
N ASN A 125 -10.23 3.94 -17.03
CA ASN A 125 -10.14 3.19 -15.79
C ASN A 125 -9.32 1.91 -16.02
N HIS A 126 -8.02 1.95 -15.72
CA HIS A 126 -7.13 0.82 -15.91
C HIS A 126 -7.55 -0.39 -15.06
N LEU A 127 -7.35 -1.59 -15.59
CA LEU A 127 -7.67 -2.82 -14.86
C LEU A 127 -6.56 -3.13 -13.86
N GLY A 128 -6.94 -3.36 -12.60
CA GLY A 128 -6.03 -3.78 -11.53
C GLY A 128 -6.19 -5.24 -11.14
N VAL A 129 -5.21 -5.76 -10.39
CA VAL A 129 -5.23 -7.12 -9.83
C VAL A 129 -4.93 -7.09 -8.34
N SER A 130 -5.51 -8.00 -7.55
CA SER A 130 -5.18 -8.08 -6.13
C SER A 130 -3.87 -8.86 -5.91
N LEU A 131 -2.86 -8.16 -5.39
CA LEU A 131 -1.52 -8.69 -5.10
C LEU A 131 -1.50 -9.86 -4.11
N GLU A 132 -2.57 -10.04 -3.34
CA GLU A 132 -2.65 -11.12 -2.34
C GLU A 132 -2.81 -12.51 -2.98
N HIS A 133 -3.28 -12.56 -4.24
CA HIS A 133 -3.43 -13.80 -4.98
C HIS A 133 -2.15 -14.21 -5.72
N PHE A 134 -1.21 -13.28 -5.93
CA PHE A 134 -0.01 -13.52 -6.73
C PHE A 134 1.26 -13.59 -5.87
N THR A 135 2.03 -14.66 -6.00
CA THR A 135 3.26 -14.89 -5.24
C THR A 135 4.50 -14.77 -6.12
N PRO A 136 5.53 -13.97 -5.76
CA PRO A 136 6.73 -13.79 -6.58
C PRO A 136 7.49 -15.10 -6.80
N PRO A 137 7.80 -15.53 -8.04
CA PRO A 137 8.50 -16.78 -8.35
C PRO A 137 9.90 -16.83 -7.70
N PHE A 138 10.55 -15.67 -7.58
CA PHE A 138 11.89 -15.52 -6.97
C PHE A 138 11.88 -15.61 -5.44
N SER A 139 10.70 -15.66 -4.82
CA SER A 139 10.66 -15.89 -3.40
C SER A 139 11.05 -17.34 -3.10
N PRO A 140 11.84 -17.61 -2.04
CA PRO A 140 12.25 -18.99 -1.72
C PRO A 140 11.06 -19.95 -1.54
N ALA A 141 9.91 -19.39 -1.14
CA ALA A 141 8.61 -20.02 -1.23
C ALA A 141 8.30 -20.52 -2.63
N ALA A 142 8.04 -19.57 -3.52
CA ALA A 142 7.50 -19.83 -4.83
C ALA A 142 8.46 -20.68 -5.65
N LYS A 143 9.77 -20.55 -5.45
CA LYS A 143 10.78 -21.43 -6.06
C LYS A 143 10.55 -22.89 -5.67
N ALA A 144 10.29 -23.18 -4.39
CA ALA A 144 9.87 -24.52 -3.97
C ALA A 144 8.47 -24.93 -4.51
N LEU A 145 7.60 -23.98 -4.89
CA LEU A 145 6.23 -24.26 -5.40
C LEU A 145 6.30 -24.76 -6.77
N LYS A 146 7.06 -23.97 -7.50
CA LYS A 146 7.44 -24.18 -8.84
C LYS A 146 8.09 -25.54 -8.92
N GLU A 147 9.16 -25.82 -8.19
CA GLU A 147 9.80 -27.14 -8.20
C GLU A 147 8.82 -28.29 -7.88
N ALA A 148 8.02 -28.18 -6.82
CA ALA A 148 7.08 -29.24 -6.45
C ALA A 148 5.94 -29.46 -7.47
N ARG A 149 5.37 -28.38 -8.03
CA ARG A 149 4.31 -28.45 -9.03
C ARG A 149 4.84 -28.85 -10.41
N LEU A 150 6.03 -28.39 -10.76
CA LEU A 150 6.74 -28.88 -11.95
C LEU A 150 6.92 -30.39 -11.86
N ALA A 151 7.37 -30.92 -10.71
CA ALA A 151 7.47 -32.36 -10.51
C ALA A 151 6.13 -33.10 -10.63
N GLN A 152 5.03 -32.53 -10.10
CA GLN A 152 3.68 -33.11 -10.23
C GLN A 152 3.20 -33.20 -11.69
N HIS A 153 3.64 -32.28 -12.54
CA HIS A 153 3.34 -32.28 -13.96
C HIS A 153 4.36 -33.04 -14.81
N GLY A 154 5.42 -33.61 -14.21
CA GLY A 154 6.52 -34.27 -14.92
C GLY A 154 7.50 -33.29 -15.61
N TRP A 155 7.55 -32.04 -15.15
CA TRP A 155 8.34 -30.95 -15.71
C TRP A 155 9.52 -30.54 -14.82
N SER A 156 10.00 -31.45 -13.96
CA SER A 156 11.17 -31.20 -13.11
C SER A 156 12.36 -30.70 -13.93
N GLY A 157 12.98 -29.61 -13.48
CA GLY A 157 14.12 -29.00 -14.16
C GLY A 157 13.76 -28.18 -15.41
N ARG A 158 12.48 -28.08 -15.79
CA ARG A 158 12.06 -27.24 -16.92
C ARG A 158 11.93 -25.76 -16.52
N ARG A 159 12.34 -24.86 -17.42
CA ARG A 159 12.05 -23.42 -17.34
C ARG A 159 10.77 -23.11 -18.11
N ILE A 160 9.82 -22.44 -17.47
CA ILE A 160 8.48 -22.23 -18.02
C ILE A 160 8.39 -20.88 -18.73
N LEU A 161 8.15 -20.92 -20.04
CA LEU A 161 7.70 -19.78 -20.83
C LEU A 161 6.17 -19.83 -20.85
N LEU A 162 5.51 -18.91 -20.14
CA LEU A 162 4.06 -18.93 -19.98
C LEU A 162 3.38 -17.99 -20.97
N PHE A 163 2.37 -18.51 -21.66
CA PHE A 163 1.32 -17.72 -22.30
C PHE A 163 -0.01 -18.01 -21.59
N ALA A 164 -0.75 -16.96 -21.23
CA ALA A 164 -2.10 -17.07 -20.67
C ALA A 164 -3.06 -16.17 -21.44
N GLY A 165 -4.13 -16.72 -22.00
CA GLY A 165 -5.10 -15.92 -22.74
C GLY A 165 -6.01 -16.72 -23.66
N ARG A 166 -6.86 -16.00 -24.42
CA ARG A 166 -7.71 -16.62 -25.44
C ARG A 166 -6.85 -17.16 -26.58
N LEU A 167 -7.16 -18.35 -27.07
CA LEU A 167 -6.48 -18.95 -28.23
C LEU A 167 -7.15 -18.48 -29.52
N ILE A 168 -6.85 -17.23 -29.90
CA ILE A 168 -7.29 -16.58 -31.14
C ILE A 168 -6.09 -15.93 -31.84
N PRO A 169 -6.15 -15.68 -33.17
CA PRO A 169 -5.04 -15.10 -33.92
C PRO A 169 -4.48 -13.81 -33.31
N ASP A 170 -5.36 -12.92 -32.86
CA ASP A 170 -4.99 -11.63 -32.23
C ASP A 170 -4.17 -11.76 -30.95
N LYS A 171 -4.01 -12.96 -30.39
CA LYS A 171 -3.18 -13.20 -29.21
C LYS A 171 -1.78 -13.72 -29.55
N GLY A 172 -1.47 -13.93 -30.83
CA GLY A 172 -0.12 -14.19 -31.34
C GLY A 172 0.57 -15.47 -30.85
N VAL A 173 -0.18 -16.46 -30.36
CA VAL A 173 0.40 -17.71 -29.85
C VAL A 173 1.21 -18.47 -30.91
N HIS A 174 0.84 -18.34 -32.19
CA HIS A 174 1.57 -18.95 -33.31
C HIS A 174 3.01 -18.43 -33.40
N HIS A 175 3.24 -17.13 -33.21
CA HIS A 175 4.59 -16.55 -33.14
C HIS A 175 5.43 -17.16 -32.02
N LEU A 176 4.86 -17.48 -30.85
CA LEU A 176 5.62 -18.15 -29.78
C LEU A 176 6.02 -19.56 -30.19
N ILE A 177 5.17 -20.31 -30.90
CA ILE A 177 5.53 -21.64 -31.40
C ILE A 177 6.66 -21.51 -32.44
N GLU A 178 6.61 -20.51 -33.31
CA GLU A 178 7.64 -20.21 -34.31
C GLU A 178 9.00 -19.84 -33.69
N THR A 179 9.05 -19.30 -32.45
CA THR A 179 10.31 -19.01 -31.75
C THR A 179 11.05 -20.27 -31.25
N LEU A 180 10.36 -21.40 -31.12
CA LEU A 180 10.88 -22.59 -30.45
C LEU A 180 12.17 -23.15 -31.03
N PRO A 181 12.38 -23.24 -32.37
CA PRO A 181 13.63 -23.73 -32.94
C PRO A 181 14.86 -22.97 -32.44
N GLN A 182 14.74 -21.65 -32.31
CA GLN A 182 15.85 -20.77 -31.88
C GLN A 182 16.09 -20.84 -30.37
N ILE A 183 15.04 -21.12 -29.59
CA ILE A 183 15.12 -21.18 -28.13
C ILE A 183 15.62 -22.55 -27.67
N ILE A 184 15.07 -23.65 -28.22
CA ILE A 184 15.35 -25.01 -27.76
C ILE A 184 16.81 -25.39 -28.01
N ASP A 185 17.40 -24.90 -29.10
CA ASP A 185 18.83 -25.11 -29.41
C ASP A 185 19.75 -24.59 -28.29
N LYS A 186 19.45 -23.41 -27.73
CA LYS A 186 20.22 -22.79 -26.64
C LYS A 186 19.76 -23.23 -25.25
N HIS A 187 18.48 -23.58 -25.11
CA HIS A 187 17.78 -23.80 -23.85
C HIS A 187 16.86 -25.04 -23.95
N PRO A 188 17.43 -26.26 -24.01
CA PRO A 188 16.68 -27.49 -24.25
C PRO A 188 15.70 -27.84 -23.11
N ASP A 189 15.89 -27.24 -21.93
CA ASP A 189 15.06 -27.38 -20.74
C ASP A 189 13.85 -26.41 -20.71
N VAL A 190 13.65 -25.56 -21.72
CA VAL A 190 12.46 -24.71 -21.77
C VAL A 190 11.19 -25.56 -21.96
N LEU A 191 10.05 -25.06 -21.48
CA LEU A 191 8.71 -25.57 -21.77
C LEU A 191 7.77 -24.39 -22.01
N LEU A 192 7.24 -24.28 -23.23
CA LEU A 192 6.19 -23.33 -23.59
C LEU A 192 4.86 -23.86 -23.06
N LEU A 193 4.35 -23.21 -22.02
CA LEU A 193 3.07 -23.51 -21.41
C LEU A 193 2.00 -22.54 -21.89
N ILE A 194 1.03 -23.06 -22.63
CA ILE A 194 -0.07 -22.30 -23.22
C ILE A 194 -1.34 -22.61 -22.43
N ILE A 195 -1.84 -21.63 -21.67
CA ILE A 195 -3.04 -21.76 -20.86
C ILE A 195 -4.16 -20.94 -21.47
N GLY A 196 -5.25 -21.62 -21.84
CA GLY A 196 -6.45 -20.97 -22.31
C GLY A 196 -7.26 -21.80 -23.28
N SER A 197 -8.27 -21.16 -23.83
CA SER A 197 -9.14 -21.75 -24.86
C SER A 197 -9.66 -20.66 -25.79
N ALA A 198 -10.35 -21.06 -26.86
CA ALA A 198 -10.88 -20.10 -27.84
C ALA A 198 -11.91 -19.13 -27.22
N ALA A 199 -12.66 -19.58 -26.22
CA ALA A 199 -13.63 -18.77 -25.49
C ALA A 199 -13.67 -19.17 -24.01
N TYR A 200 -13.93 -18.20 -23.13
CA TYR A 200 -14.02 -18.41 -21.68
C TYR A 200 -14.93 -19.58 -21.31
N GLY A 201 -14.37 -20.58 -20.62
CA GLY A 201 -15.12 -21.76 -20.18
C GLY A 201 -15.60 -22.70 -21.30
N SER A 202 -15.06 -22.58 -22.51
CA SER A 202 -15.34 -23.48 -23.62
C SER A 202 -14.11 -24.30 -23.99
N ASP A 203 -14.29 -25.61 -24.15
CA ASP A 203 -13.27 -26.54 -24.66
C ASP A 203 -13.35 -26.71 -26.19
N ARG A 204 -14.06 -25.83 -26.89
CA ARG A 204 -14.23 -25.92 -28.35
C ARG A 204 -12.90 -25.69 -29.06
N GLU A 205 -12.50 -26.65 -29.88
CA GLU A 205 -11.38 -26.50 -30.80
C GLU A 205 -11.79 -25.72 -32.06
N THR A 206 -11.23 -24.53 -32.24
CA THR A 206 -11.38 -23.74 -33.46
C THR A 206 -10.37 -24.18 -34.53
N ALA A 207 -10.52 -23.69 -35.77
CA ALA A 207 -9.52 -23.90 -36.81
C ALA A 207 -8.11 -23.46 -36.37
N TYR A 208 -8.02 -22.28 -35.75
CA TYR A 208 -6.78 -21.75 -35.20
C TYR A 208 -6.19 -22.61 -34.08
N VAL A 209 -7.00 -23.13 -33.14
CA VAL A 209 -6.48 -24.06 -32.10
C VAL A 209 -5.93 -25.34 -32.73
N ARG A 210 -6.58 -25.89 -33.76
CA ARG A 210 -6.08 -27.06 -34.49
C ARG A 210 -4.78 -26.77 -35.23
N GLU A 211 -4.64 -25.58 -35.78
CA GLU A 211 -3.42 -25.10 -36.42
C GLU A 211 -2.27 -24.95 -35.42
N LEU A 212 -2.49 -24.31 -34.28
CA LEU A 212 -1.49 -24.23 -33.20
C LEU A 212 -1.02 -25.61 -32.74
N LYS A 213 -1.95 -26.56 -32.55
CA LYS A 213 -1.61 -27.93 -32.20
C LYS A 213 -0.84 -28.65 -33.30
N ARG A 214 -1.14 -28.37 -34.58
CA ARG A 214 -0.39 -28.91 -35.73
C ARG A 214 1.02 -28.35 -35.78
N ALA A 215 1.19 -27.03 -35.64
CA ALA A 215 2.48 -26.35 -35.59
C ALA A 215 3.33 -26.81 -34.40
N ALA A 216 2.71 -27.14 -33.27
CA ALA A 216 3.39 -27.68 -32.10
C ALA A 216 3.76 -29.18 -32.21
N ARG A 217 3.32 -29.92 -33.24
CA ARG A 217 3.59 -31.37 -33.36
C ARG A 217 5.08 -31.73 -33.37
N PRO A 218 5.98 -30.99 -34.05
CA PRO A 218 7.41 -31.27 -33.98
C PRO A 218 8.01 -31.02 -32.59
N TYR A 219 7.33 -30.23 -31.74
CA TYR A 219 7.83 -29.77 -30.45
C TYR A 219 7.01 -30.31 -29.27
N GLN A 220 6.39 -31.49 -29.40
CA GLN A 220 5.47 -32.05 -28.38
C GLN A 220 6.09 -32.17 -26.98
N GLN A 221 7.41 -32.32 -26.87
CA GLN A 221 8.10 -32.38 -25.58
C GLN A 221 8.43 -31.00 -24.97
N TRP A 222 8.29 -29.91 -25.73
CA TRP A 222 8.55 -28.53 -25.34
C TRP A 222 7.30 -27.63 -25.35
N VAL A 223 6.14 -28.14 -25.74
CA VAL A 223 4.88 -27.39 -25.75
C VAL A 223 3.81 -28.13 -24.96
N CYS A 224 3.18 -27.44 -24.01
CA CYS A 224 2.05 -27.96 -23.27
C CYS A 224 0.83 -27.03 -23.37
N PHE A 225 -0.30 -27.58 -23.81
CA PHE A 225 -1.59 -26.90 -23.77
C PHE A 225 -2.36 -27.26 -22.49
N ARG A 226 -2.95 -26.25 -21.85
CA ARG A 226 -3.88 -26.40 -20.72
C ARG A 226 -5.17 -25.63 -21.01
N PRO A 227 -6.33 -26.15 -20.57
CA PRO A 227 -7.60 -25.48 -20.76
C PRO A 227 -7.67 -24.18 -19.96
N PHE A 228 -8.76 -23.43 -20.16
CA PHE A 228 -9.03 -22.22 -19.40
C PHE A 228 -9.00 -22.46 -17.88
N VAL A 229 -8.25 -21.62 -17.17
CA VAL A 229 -8.17 -21.63 -15.70
C VAL A 229 -8.80 -20.35 -15.16
N PRO A 230 -9.85 -20.44 -14.30
CA PRO A 230 -10.52 -19.27 -13.76
C PRO A 230 -9.68 -18.56 -12.68
N TYR A 231 -9.96 -17.28 -12.47
CA TYR A 231 -9.45 -16.53 -11.32
C TYR A 231 -10.09 -17.04 -10.00
N PRO A 232 -9.33 -17.17 -8.88
CA PRO A 232 -7.92 -16.82 -8.69
C PRO A 232 -6.93 -17.94 -9.03
N ALA A 233 -7.39 -19.11 -9.48
CA ALA A 233 -6.53 -20.28 -9.70
C ALA A 233 -5.47 -20.07 -10.80
N ILE A 234 -5.66 -19.13 -11.72
CA ILE A 234 -4.64 -18.77 -12.72
C ILE A 234 -3.33 -18.25 -12.08
N ALA A 235 -3.41 -17.60 -10.92
CA ALA A 235 -2.23 -17.05 -10.22
C ALA A 235 -1.19 -18.11 -9.84
N ASP A 236 -1.65 -19.34 -9.62
CA ASP A 236 -0.80 -20.50 -9.35
C ASP A 236 0.10 -20.87 -10.53
N TRP A 237 -0.36 -20.61 -11.76
CA TRP A 237 0.38 -20.87 -12.99
C TRP A 237 1.41 -19.79 -13.30
N TYR A 238 1.08 -18.52 -13.03
CA TYR A 238 2.07 -17.45 -13.07
C TYR A 238 3.23 -17.70 -12.11
N THR A 239 2.96 -18.33 -10.96
CA THR A 239 4.01 -18.73 -10.01
C THR A 239 4.98 -19.78 -10.59
N LEU A 240 4.53 -20.57 -11.57
CA LEU A 240 5.39 -21.54 -12.28
C LEU A 240 6.23 -20.90 -13.38
N ALA A 241 5.82 -19.73 -13.89
CA ALA A 241 6.49 -19.08 -15.00
C ALA A 241 7.90 -18.57 -14.62
N ASP A 242 8.84 -18.66 -15.57
CA ASP A 242 10.11 -17.91 -15.54
C ASP A 242 9.97 -16.60 -16.32
N ILE A 243 9.22 -16.66 -17.41
CA ILE A 243 8.95 -15.55 -18.33
C ILE A 243 7.49 -15.66 -18.73
N VAL A 244 6.79 -14.54 -18.82
CA VAL A 244 5.47 -14.46 -19.45
C VAL A 244 5.61 -13.76 -20.79
N ALA A 245 5.08 -14.39 -21.84
CA ALA A 245 5.05 -13.81 -23.17
C ALA A 245 3.64 -13.42 -23.60
N VAL A 246 3.48 -12.20 -24.09
CA VAL A 246 2.20 -11.59 -24.49
C VAL A 246 2.35 -10.98 -25.90
N PRO A 247 2.48 -11.80 -26.96
CA PRO A 247 2.70 -11.35 -28.34
C PRO A 247 1.37 -10.91 -28.99
N SER A 248 0.57 -10.11 -28.30
CA SER A 248 -0.77 -9.78 -28.80
C SER A 248 -0.67 -8.88 -30.05
N ALA A 249 -1.67 -8.97 -30.91
CA ALA A 249 -1.76 -8.16 -32.12
C ALA A 249 -1.98 -6.68 -31.78
N PRO A 250 -1.79 -5.76 -32.75
CA PRO A 250 -1.83 -4.31 -32.51
C PRO A 250 -3.11 -3.72 -31.90
N ARG A 251 -4.20 -4.49 -31.87
CA ARG A 251 -5.50 -4.06 -31.34
C ARG A 251 -5.75 -4.51 -29.89
N GLU A 252 -4.73 -4.92 -29.15
CA GLU A 252 -4.88 -5.26 -27.73
C GLU A 252 -5.36 -4.04 -26.93
N ALA A 253 -6.52 -4.16 -26.30
CA ALA A 253 -7.10 -3.04 -25.57
C ALA A 253 -6.22 -2.58 -24.40
N PHE A 254 -5.83 -3.49 -23.50
CA PHE A 254 -5.06 -3.15 -22.30
C PHE A 254 -3.97 -4.20 -22.04
N GLY A 255 -4.33 -5.48 -22.01
CA GLY A 255 -3.38 -6.56 -21.73
C GLY A 255 -3.27 -6.87 -20.23
N LEU A 256 -4.39 -7.25 -19.61
CA LEU A 256 -4.47 -7.65 -18.19
C LEU A 256 -3.43 -8.71 -17.79
N VAL A 257 -3.06 -9.59 -18.71
CA VAL A 257 -2.02 -10.63 -18.54
C VAL A 257 -0.68 -10.02 -18.13
N ASN A 258 -0.34 -8.84 -18.66
CA ASN A 258 0.87 -8.11 -18.28
C ASN A 258 0.82 -7.68 -16.81
N VAL A 259 -0.32 -7.14 -16.36
CA VAL A 259 -0.55 -6.74 -14.96
C VAL A 259 -0.52 -7.96 -14.03
N GLU A 260 -1.12 -9.08 -14.44
CA GLU A 260 -1.09 -10.33 -13.67
C GLU A 260 0.34 -10.87 -13.53
N ALA A 261 1.15 -10.81 -14.59
CA ALA A 261 2.55 -11.22 -14.57
C ALA A 261 3.42 -10.28 -13.73
N MET A 262 3.27 -8.96 -13.87
CA MET A 262 3.94 -7.95 -13.05
C MET A 262 3.55 -8.09 -11.58
N ALA A 263 2.27 -8.29 -11.28
CA ALA A 263 1.79 -8.60 -9.94
C ALA A 263 2.38 -9.91 -9.43
N ALA A 264 2.51 -10.94 -10.27
CA ALA A 264 3.23 -12.16 -9.96
C ALA A 264 4.73 -11.94 -9.83
N GLY A 265 5.28 -10.77 -10.15
CA GLY A 265 6.71 -10.51 -10.15
C GLY A 265 7.47 -11.39 -11.12
N VAL A 266 6.86 -11.75 -12.26
CA VAL A 266 7.46 -12.51 -13.36
C VAL A 266 7.80 -11.50 -14.47
N PRO A 267 9.01 -11.54 -15.07
CA PRO A 267 9.34 -10.66 -16.19
C PRO A 267 8.42 -10.94 -17.39
N VAL A 268 8.00 -9.86 -18.05
CA VAL A 268 7.09 -9.89 -19.19
C VAL A 268 7.85 -9.54 -20.47
N ILE A 269 7.58 -10.28 -21.55
CA ILE A 269 7.93 -9.89 -22.91
C ILE A 269 6.60 -9.72 -23.65
N ALA A 270 6.30 -8.52 -24.12
CA ALA A 270 5.04 -8.22 -24.76
C ALA A 270 5.22 -7.48 -26.08
N SER A 271 4.20 -7.54 -26.93
CA SER A 271 4.11 -6.70 -28.12
C SER A 271 4.08 -5.22 -27.75
N SER A 272 4.84 -4.38 -28.45
CA SER A 272 4.80 -2.92 -28.35
C SER A 272 3.56 -2.34 -29.04
N ALA A 273 2.37 -2.81 -28.68
CA ALA A 273 1.17 -2.58 -29.46
C ALA A 273 -0.09 -2.47 -28.59
N GLY A 274 -1.07 -1.70 -29.07
CA GLY A 274 -2.30 -1.44 -28.31
C GLY A 274 -2.05 -0.70 -27.00
N GLY A 275 -2.80 -1.03 -25.95
CA GLY A 275 -2.64 -0.47 -24.61
C GLY A 275 -1.52 -1.09 -23.76
N ILE A 276 -0.76 -2.05 -24.29
CA ILE A 276 0.31 -2.74 -23.55
C ILE A 276 1.44 -1.79 -23.10
N PRO A 277 1.92 -0.84 -23.94
CA PRO A 277 2.96 0.11 -23.53
C PRO A 277 2.55 1.07 -22.40
N GLU A 278 1.25 1.13 -22.07
CA GLU A 278 0.75 1.88 -20.90
C GLU A 278 1.04 1.14 -19.58
N ILE A 279 1.28 -0.17 -19.65
CA ILE A 279 1.47 -1.07 -18.50
C ILE A 279 2.94 -1.45 -18.34
N VAL A 280 3.59 -1.80 -19.45
CA VAL A 280 4.95 -2.35 -19.47
C VAL A 280 5.91 -1.27 -19.96
N GLU A 281 6.89 -0.91 -19.13
CA GLU A 281 7.97 -0.02 -19.48
C GLU A 281 9.16 -0.84 -20.00
N ASN A 282 9.51 -0.61 -21.28
CA ASN A 282 10.54 -1.38 -21.99
C ASN A 282 11.91 -1.32 -21.28
N GLY A 283 12.50 -2.49 -21.02
CA GLY A 283 13.77 -2.63 -20.32
C GLY A 283 13.71 -2.32 -18.81
N VAL A 284 12.51 -2.18 -18.23
CA VAL A 284 12.31 -1.86 -16.81
C VAL A 284 11.40 -2.87 -16.14
N THR A 285 10.11 -2.85 -16.49
CA THR A 285 9.10 -3.74 -15.92
C THR A 285 8.79 -4.92 -16.84
N GLY A 286 9.28 -4.86 -18.08
CA GLY A 286 9.29 -5.93 -19.08
C GLY A 286 10.02 -5.48 -20.35
N TYR A 287 9.97 -6.29 -21.39
CA TYR A 287 10.46 -5.93 -22.73
C TYR A 287 9.29 -5.78 -23.70
N LEU A 288 9.34 -4.72 -24.50
CA LEU A 288 8.40 -4.46 -25.59
C LEU A 288 9.09 -4.77 -26.92
N VAL A 289 8.45 -5.58 -27.76
CA VAL A 289 8.95 -5.98 -29.08
C VAL A 289 7.94 -5.58 -30.15
N GLN A 290 8.38 -4.98 -31.24
CA GLN A 290 7.50 -4.60 -32.34
C GLN A 290 6.96 -5.85 -33.04
N SER A 291 5.70 -5.83 -33.47
CA SER A 291 5.08 -7.00 -34.10
C SER A 291 5.77 -7.40 -35.41
N ASP A 292 6.36 -6.44 -36.12
CA ASP A 292 7.11 -6.67 -37.36
C ASP A 292 8.41 -7.45 -37.15
N ASP A 293 8.95 -7.43 -35.92
CA ASP A 293 10.15 -8.19 -35.54
C ASP A 293 9.83 -9.63 -35.14
N PHE A 294 8.56 -10.05 -35.15
CA PHE A 294 8.19 -11.42 -34.78
C PHE A 294 8.51 -12.40 -35.91
N PRO A 295 8.98 -13.62 -35.59
CA PRO A 295 9.26 -14.17 -34.25
C PRO A 295 10.66 -13.82 -33.70
N THR A 296 11.57 -13.28 -34.51
CA THR A 296 12.99 -13.12 -34.18
C THR A 296 13.24 -12.25 -32.94
N GLY A 297 12.61 -11.07 -32.85
CA GLY A 297 12.74 -10.18 -31.69
C GLY A 297 12.18 -10.78 -30.40
N LEU A 298 11.11 -11.61 -30.49
CA LEU A 298 10.62 -12.36 -29.33
C LEU A 298 11.64 -13.39 -28.87
N ALA A 299 12.22 -14.16 -29.80
CA ALA A 299 13.22 -15.16 -29.49
C ALA A 299 14.47 -14.54 -28.86
N GLU A 300 14.91 -13.37 -29.33
CA GLU A 300 16.03 -12.63 -28.76
C GLU A 300 15.79 -12.27 -27.29
N GLN A 301 14.67 -11.61 -26.99
CA GLN A 301 14.35 -11.21 -25.61
C GLN A 301 14.10 -12.41 -24.70
N ILE A 302 13.50 -13.49 -25.22
CA ILE A 302 13.33 -14.74 -24.47
C ILE A 302 14.70 -15.34 -24.14
N ASN A 303 15.63 -15.41 -25.09
CA ASN A 303 16.98 -15.92 -24.87
C ASN A 303 17.75 -15.05 -23.86
N ASN A 304 17.72 -13.72 -24.01
CA ASN A 304 18.35 -12.78 -23.07
C ASN A 304 17.86 -13.01 -21.64
N LEU A 305 16.54 -13.09 -21.47
CA LEU A 305 15.95 -13.37 -20.17
C LEU A 305 16.26 -14.79 -19.70
N LEU A 306 16.29 -15.82 -20.55
CA LEU A 306 16.61 -17.19 -20.14
C LEU A 306 18.08 -17.35 -19.70
N GLN A 307 19.00 -16.58 -20.25
CA GLN A 307 20.42 -16.63 -19.90
C GLN A 307 20.74 -16.02 -18.52
N ASP A 308 20.01 -14.99 -18.09
CA ASP A 308 20.34 -14.25 -16.86
C ASP A 308 19.20 -14.30 -15.80
N GLU A 309 19.40 -15.09 -14.73
CA GLU A 309 18.46 -15.18 -13.59
C GLU A 309 18.37 -13.86 -12.80
N ASN A 310 19.45 -13.09 -12.70
CA ASN A 310 19.45 -11.81 -11.99
C ASN A 310 18.65 -10.76 -12.77
N LEU A 311 18.80 -10.72 -14.10
CA LEU A 311 18.01 -9.84 -14.96
C LEU A 311 16.52 -10.17 -14.89
N ARG A 312 16.14 -11.46 -14.95
CA ARG A 312 14.74 -11.90 -14.74
C ARG A 312 14.20 -11.41 -13.41
N ARG A 313 14.99 -11.55 -12.35
CA ARG A 313 14.61 -11.12 -11.00
C ARG A 313 14.44 -9.61 -10.91
N GLN A 314 15.37 -8.85 -11.47
CA GLN A 314 15.35 -7.39 -11.47
C GLN A 314 14.09 -6.87 -12.16
N ILE A 315 13.83 -7.31 -13.39
CA ILE A 315 12.68 -6.87 -14.20
C ILE A 315 11.36 -7.30 -13.55
N GLY A 316 11.26 -8.56 -13.11
CA GLY A 316 10.06 -9.05 -12.42
C GLY A 316 9.79 -8.32 -11.09
N MET A 317 10.83 -7.97 -10.31
CA MET A 317 10.67 -7.19 -9.09
C MET A 317 10.25 -5.75 -9.39
N ALA A 318 10.86 -5.10 -10.39
CA ALA A 318 10.49 -3.76 -10.81
C ALA A 318 9.01 -3.68 -11.18
N GLY A 319 8.50 -4.63 -11.99
CA GLY A 319 7.08 -4.70 -12.34
C GLY A 319 6.14 -4.86 -11.13
N ARG A 320 6.57 -5.60 -10.10
CA ARG A 320 5.78 -5.77 -8.87
C ARG A 320 5.86 -4.56 -7.93
N GLU A 321 6.96 -3.83 -7.92
CA GLU A 321 7.15 -2.67 -7.05
C GLU A 321 6.33 -1.46 -7.48
N THR A 322 6.08 -1.30 -8.78
CA THR A 322 5.11 -0.35 -9.36
C THR A 322 3.70 -0.51 -8.75
N GLU A 323 3.34 -1.72 -8.32
CA GLU A 323 2.04 -2.03 -7.69
C GLU A 323 2.01 -1.81 -6.16
N LEU A 324 3.17 -1.65 -5.48
CA LEU A 324 3.28 -1.91 -4.03
C LEU A 324 3.41 -0.70 -3.07
N SER A 325 3.55 0.55 -3.52
CA SER A 325 4.20 1.55 -2.66
C SER A 325 3.36 2.80 -2.31
N THR A 326 2.80 2.84 -1.08
CA THR A 326 2.02 4.00 -0.55
C THR A 326 2.80 5.33 -0.45
N ILE A 327 4.12 5.30 -0.23
CA ILE A 327 4.96 6.52 -0.18
C ILE A 327 5.25 7.04 -1.59
N ILE A 328 5.52 6.13 -2.52
CA ILE A 328 5.63 6.44 -3.95
C ILE A 328 4.28 6.92 -4.48
N THR A 329 3.15 6.37 -4.03
CA THR A 329 1.81 6.88 -4.36
C THR A 329 1.60 8.33 -3.89
N TYR A 330 2.05 8.68 -2.68
CA TYR A 330 2.00 10.08 -2.23
C TYR A 330 2.85 11.01 -3.11
N LEU A 331 4.10 10.62 -3.40
CA LEU A 331 5.00 11.39 -4.26
C LEU A 331 4.40 11.55 -5.67
N ARG A 332 3.87 10.48 -6.26
CA ARG A 332 3.18 10.50 -7.56
C ARG A 332 2.01 11.47 -7.58
N TYR A 333 1.16 11.46 -6.55
CA TYR A 333 0.04 12.40 -6.48
C TYR A 333 0.52 13.84 -6.33
N ALA A 334 1.54 14.09 -5.50
CA ALA A 334 2.09 15.43 -5.32
C ALA A 334 2.76 15.96 -6.59
N GLU A 335 3.46 15.11 -7.34
CA GLU A 335 4.04 15.44 -8.65
C GLU A 335 2.94 15.72 -9.68
N TYR A 336 1.90 14.88 -9.73
CA TYR A 336 0.75 15.08 -10.62
C TYR A 336 0.00 16.37 -10.34
N TYR A 337 -0.24 16.74 -9.09
CA TYR A 337 -0.92 18.02 -8.85
C TYR A 337 0.06 19.21 -8.89
N GLY A 338 1.29 19.02 -9.37
CA GLY A 338 2.30 20.08 -9.47
C GLY A 338 2.72 20.67 -8.12
N MET A 339 2.42 19.98 -7.02
CA MET A 339 2.69 20.46 -5.66
C MET A 339 4.09 20.10 -5.17
N GLN A 340 4.75 19.13 -5.79
CA GLN A 340 6.04 18.61 -5.31
C GLN A 340 7.15 19.67 -5.29
N SER A 341 7.27 20.48 -6.35
CA SER A 341 8.26 21.58 -6.41
C SER A 341 8.00 22.66 -5.36
N ILE A 342 6.72 22.92 -5.07
CA ILE A 342 6.30 23.84 -4.00
C ILE A 342 6.71 23.26 -2.64
N PHE A 343 6.46 21.97 -2.40
CA PHE A 343 6.85 21.30 -1.15
C PHE A 343 8.37 21.32 -0.93
N ASP A 344 9.15 21.12 -1.99
CA ASP A 344 10.62 21.22 -1.93
C ASP A 344 11.07 22.63 -1.59
N THR A 345 10.48 23.63 -2.23
CA THR A 345 10.77 25.03 -1.97
C THR A 345 10.44 25.41 -0.52
N LEU A 346 9.29 24.95 -0.01
CA LEU A 346 8.90 25.15 1.39
C LEU A 346 9.89 24.49 2.35
N TYR A 347 10.34 23.27 2.06
CA TYR A 347 11.31 22.56 2.87
C TYR A 347 12.67 23.27 2.88
N LEU A 348 13.18 23.67 1.72
CA LEU A 348 14.46 24.38 1.59
C LEU A 348 14.45 25.73 2.31
N LYS A 349 13.45 26.58 2.03
CA LYS A 349 13.29 27.88 2.71
C LYS A 349 13.12 27.71 4.22
N SER A 350 12.40 26.67 4.66
CA SER A 350 12.29 26.37 6.09
C SER A 350 13.66 26.01 6.66
N LYS A 351 14.44 25.16 6.00
CA LYS A 351 15.80 24.79 6.43
C LYS A 351 16.71 26.01 6.58
N GLU A 352 16.59 27.00 5.71
CA GLU A 352 17.31 28.29 5.75
C GLU A 352 16.84 29.25 6.86
N GLY A 353 15.69 28.98 7.50
CA GLY A 353 15.16 29.82 8.58
C GLY A 353 14.13 30.85 8.15
N CYS A 354 13.64 30.78 6.91
CA CYS A 354 12.59 31.68 6.44
C CYS A 354 11.27 31.48 7.21
N SER A 355 10.49 32.55 7.25
CA SER A 355 9.13 32.57 7.80
C SER A 355 8.10 32.67 6.66
N PHE A 356 6.91 32.11 6.87
CA PHE A 356 5.87 31.97 5.85
C PHE A 356 4.57 32.63 6.32
N ASN A 357 4.16 33.70 5.63
CA ASN A 357 2.98 34.52 5.98
C ASN A 357 1.82 34.45 4.95
N ARG A 358 2.01 33.74 3.83
CA ARG A 358 1.03 33.54 2.75
C ARG A 358 0.78 32.05 2.49
N LEU A 359 0.55 31.29 3.56
CA LEU A 359 0.32 29.85 3.47
C LEU A 359 -1.14 29.53 3.15
N TYR A 360 -2.07 30.41 3.49
CA TYR A 360 -3.48 30.23 3.21
C TYR A 360 -3.75 30.12 1.71
N GLU A 361 -3.08 30.92 0.89
CA GLU A 361 -3.17 30.89 -0.58
C GLU A 361 -2.70 29.53 -1.13
N LEU A 362 -1.61 28.98 -0.59
CA LEU A 362 -1.13 27.65 -0.98
C LEU A 362 -2.08 26.54 -0.54
N ILE A 363 -2.63 26.64 0.68
CA ILE A 363 -3.59 25.68 1.22
C ILE A 363 -4.87 25.65 0.40
N THR A 364 -5.34 26.81 -0.06
CA THR A 364 -6.58 27.00 -0.83
C THR A 364 -6.38 26.97 -2.35
N SER A 365 -5.17 26.68 -2.82
CA SER A 365 -4.89 26.48 -4.25
C SER A 365 -5.64 25.27 -4.79
N ASP A 366 -6.04 25.34 -6.06
CA ASP A 366 -6.82 24.28 -6.73
C ASP A 366 -6.09 22.94 -6.62
N ASN A 367 -4.82 22.94 -6.98
CA ASN A 367 -3.94 21.77 -6.94
C ASN A 367 -3.84 21.12 -5.56
N ASN A 368 -3.74 21.91 -4.48
CA ASN A 368 -3.67 21.36 -3.13
C ASN A 368 -5.02 20.79 -2.65
N ILE A 369 -6.13 21.41 -3.05
CA ILE A 369 -7.48 20.92 -2.77
C ILE A 369 -7.69 19.54 -3.43
N LEU A 370 -7.33 19.41 -4.71
CA LEU A 370 -7.47 18.17 -5.46
C LEU A 370 -6.53 17.07 -4.95
N LEU A 371 -5.29 17.43 -4.60
CA LEU A 371 -4.35 16.51 -3.95
C LEU A 371 -4.90 15.98 -2.62
N ALA A 372 -5.54 16.84 -1.81
CA ALA A 372 -6.18 16.42 -0.56
C ALA A 372 -7.33 15.45 -0.79
N TYR A 373 -8.15 15.68 -1.82
CA TYR A 373 -9.22 14.77 -2.23
C TYR A 373 -8.67 13.38 -2.59
N ARG A 374 -7.67 13.31 -3.50
CA ARG A 374 -7.04 12.03 -3.91
C ARG A 374 -6.44 11.27 -2.73
N MET A 375 -5.74 12.00 -1.86
CA MET A 375 -5.13 11.43 -0.66
C MET A 375 -6.17 10.82 0.29
N ILE A 376 -7.31 11.47 0.48
CA ILE A 376 -8.39 10.92 1.31
C ILE A 376 -9.08 9.76 0.62
N LYS A 377 -9.38 9.84 -0.68
CA LYS A 377 -10.05 8.78 -1.44
C LYS A 377 -9.29 7.45 -1.35
N SER A 378 -7.96 7.50 -1.46
CA SER A 378 -7.09 6.32 -1.36
C SER A 378 -6.96 5.72 0.05
N ASN A 379 -7.37 6.44 1.11
CA ASN A 379 -7.27 5.95 2.47
C ASN A 379 -8.38 4.93 2.80
N LYS A 380 -8.06 3.89 3.58
CA LYS A 380 -9.04 2.87 4.04
C LYS A 380 -10.24 3.45 4.80
N GLY A 381 -10.11 4.65 5.36
CA GLY A 381 -11.16 5.36 6.10
C GLY A 381 -11.99 6.33 5.24
N SER A 382 -11.80 6.36 3.92
CA SER A 382 -12.48 7.27 2.99
C SER A 382 -14.00 7.14 3.02
N LYS A 383 -14.51 5.92 3.24
CA LYS A 383 -15.94 5.62 3.38
C LYS A 383 -16.49 5.76 4.80
N THR A 384 -15.64 6.08 5.79
CA THR A 384 -16.10 6.23 7.18
C THR A 384 -16.81 7.56 7.33
N GLN A 385 -18.09 7.53 7.72
CA GLN A 385 -18.90 8.75 7.88
C GLN A 385 -18.65 9.46 9.22
N GLY A 386 -18.74 10.79 9.18
CA GLY A 386 -18.75 11.67 10.34
C GLY A 386 -20.12 11.70 11.03
N THR A 387 -20.41 12.76 11.77
CA THR A 387 -21.74 13.02 12.35
C THR A 387 -22.77 13.40 11.27
N ASP A 388 -22.31 13.94 10.16
CA ASP A 388 -23.12 14.42 9.03
C ASP A 388 -23.47 13.32 8.01
N GLN A 389 -23.13 12.06 8.30
CA GLN A 389 -23.34 10.90 7.40
C GLN A 389 -22.75 11.08 5.99
N PHE A 390 -21.87 12.06 5.79
CA PHE A 390 -21.22 12.36 4.52
C PHE A 390 -19.89 11.61 4.39
N SER A 391 -19.60 11.12 3.19
CA SER A 391 -18.43 10.34 2.81
C SER A 391 -17.70 11.00 1.62
N ILE A 392 -16.60 10.40 1.17
CA ILE A 392 -15.85 10.93 0.01
C ILE A 392 -16.64 10.73 -1.29
N ASP A 393 -17.44 9.66 -1.34
CA ASP A 393 -18.19 9.24 -2.52
C ASP A 393 -19.30 10.26 -2.87
N ASP A 394 -19.76 11.04 -1.88
CA ASP A 394 -20.79 12.06 -2.07
C ASP A 394 -20.30 13.27 -2.90
N PHE A 395 -18.98 13.46 -3.02
CA PHE A 395 -18.40 14.48 -3.90
C PHE A 395 -18.21 14.02 -5.36
N ASN A 396 -18.46 12.75 -5.67
CA ASN A 396 -18.20 12.20 -7.01
C ASN A 396 -19.02 12.89 -8.12
N SER A 397 -20.20 13.39 -7.77
CA SER A 397 -21.12 14.05 -8.69
C SER A 397 -20.80 15.53 -8.95
N TYR A 398 -19.93 16.14 -8.14
CA TYR A 398 -19.56 17.55 -8.26
C TYR A 398 -18.64 17.73 -9.48
N SER A 399 -18.76 18.85 -10.19
CA SER A 399 -17.68 19.32 -11.06
C SER A 399 -16.46 19.72 -10.24
N GLN A 400 -15.29 19.79 -10.89
CA GLN A 400 -14.06 20.21 -10.23
C GLN A 400 -14.19 21.62 -9.61
N ASP A 401 -14.76 22.57 -10.35
CA ASP A 401 -14.94 23.94 -9.90
C ASP A 401 -15.98 24.07 -8.80
N GLU A 402 -17.09 23.33 -8.87
CA GLU A 402 -18.08 23.29 -7.78
C GLU A 402 -17.47 22.75 -6.49
N PHE A 403 -16.66 21.69 -6.57
CA PHE A 403 -15.97 21.13 -5.42
C PHE A 403 -14.99 22.14 -4.81
N ILE A 404 -14.11 22.71 -5.62
CA ILE A 404 -13.14 23.72 -5.19
C ILE A 404 -13.84 24.92 -4.55
N ASN A 405 -14.87 25.45 -5.21
CA ASN A 405 -15.62 26.59 -4.70
C ASN A 405 -16.38 26.25 -3.41
N THR A 406 -16.90 25.04 -3.27
CA THR A 406 -17.53 24.57 -2.03
C THR A 406 -16.53 24.54 -0.88
N ILE A 407 -15.32 24.02 -1.11
CA ILE A 407 -14.25 23.98 -0.12
C ILE A 407 -13.79 25.40 0.26
N ARG A 408 -13.60 26.29 -0.72
CA ARG A 408 -13.22 27.71 -0.48
C ARG A 408 -14.28 28.46 0.32
N LYS A 409 -15.56 28.39 -0.09
CA LYS A 409 -16.68 28.98 0.65
C LYS A 409 -16.77 28.46 2.09
N THR A 410 -16.51 27.16 2.28
CA THR A 410 -16.45 26.55 3.62
C THR A 410 -15.31 27.13 4.44
N LEU A 411 -14.16 27.44 3.82
CA LEU A 411 -12.99 28.01 4.50
C LEU A 411 -13.14 29.49 4.85
N ASP A 412 -13.83 30.29 4.04
CA ASP A 412 -14.08 31.72 4.29
C ASP A 412 -14.75 31.93 5.66
N HIS A 413 -15.75 31.09 5.96
CA HIS A 413 -16.47 31.09 7.23
C HIS A 413 -16.28 29.80 8.00
N TYR A 414 -15.04 29.28 8.03
CA TYR A 414 -14.75 27.97 8.63
C TYR A 414 -15.29 27.86 10.06
N LYS A 415 -16.21 26.90 10.24
CA LYS A 415 -16.76 26.44 11.51
C LYS A 415 -16.69 24.92 11.51
N PRO A 416 -15.80 24.30 12.30
CA PRO A 416 -15.65 22.85 12.30
C PRO A 416 -16.94 22.18 12.78
N LYS A 417 -17.30 21.06 12.14
CA LYS A 417 -18.50 20.31 12.52
C LYS A 417 -18.27 19.49 13.80
N LEU A 418 -19.35 18.96 14.35
CA LEU A 418 -19.34 18.07 15.52
C LEU A 418 -18.53 16.80 15.22
N VAL A 419 -17.52 16.52 16.04
CA VAL A 419 -16.68 15.32 15.91
C VAL A 419 -17.38 14.13 16.56
N ARG A 420 -17.53 13.03 15.78
CA ARG A 420 -18.18 11.80 16.24
C ARG A 420 -17.28 11.03 17.19
N ARG A 421 -17.79 10.60 18.35
CA ARG A 421 -16.99 9.90 19.36
C ARG A 421 -17.09 8.38 19.18
N VAL A 422 -15.94 7.71 19.05
CA VAL A 422 -15.86 6.25 18.95
C VAL A 422 -14.86 5.69 19.96
N PHE A 423 -15.28 4.72 20.75
CA PHE A 423 -14.42 4.10 21.75
C PHE A 423 -13.75 2.84 21.20
N ILE A 424 -12.42 2.85 21.13
CA ILE A 424 -11.60 1.69 20.74
C ILE A 424 -11.08 1.02 22.01
N PRO A 425 -11.25 -0.29 22.20
CA PRO A 425 -10.73 -0.98 23.38
C PRO A 425 -9.19 -0.94 23.40
N LYS A 426 -8.61 -0.51 24.52
CA LYS A 426 -7.17 -0.64 24.79
C LYS A 426 -6.88 -2.05 25.31
N PRO A 427 -5.63 -2.53 25.17
CA PRO A 427 -5.25 -3.86 25.66
C PRO A 427 -5.36 -4.08 27.18
N ASN A 428 -5.46 -3.01 27.97
CA ASN A 428 -5.60 -3.04 29.43
C ASN A 428 -7.06 -2.99 29.92
N GLY A 429 -8.05 -2.98 29.01
CA GLY A 429 -9.48 -2.91 29.37
C GLY A 429 -10.08 -1.51 29.25
N ASP A 430 -9.27 -0.47 29.43
CA ASP A 430 -9.67 0.92 29.22
C ASP A 430 -10.11 1.17 27.77
N LYS A 431 -10.96 2.16 27.54
CA LYS A 431 -11.34 2.59 26.18
C LYS A 431 -10.49 3.80 25.75
N ARG A 432 -9.92 3.78 24.54
CA ARG A 432 -9.31 4.95 23.89
C ARG A 432 -10.42 5.66 23.11
N PRO A 433 -10.67 6.93 23.40
CA PRO A 433 -11.72 7.62 22.70
C PRO A 433 -11.15 8.28 21.43
N LEU A 434 -11.72 7.95 20.28
CA LEU A 434 -11.36 8.45 18.95
C LEU A 434 -12.41 9.49 18.53
N GLY A 435 -11.95 10.63 18.01
CA GLY A 435 -12.79 11.60 17.34
C GLY A 435 -12.69 11.42 15.83
N ILE A 436 -13.81 11.12 15.17
CA ILE A 436 -13.90 11.04 13.71
C ILE A 436 -14.51 12.36 13.21
N PRO A 437 -13.72 13.25 12.57
CA PRO A 437 -14.24 14.49 12.02
C PRO A 437 -15.15 14.23 10.82
N SER A 438 -15.90 15.25 10.39
CA SER A 438 -16.66 15.20 9.14
C SER A 438 -15.74 14.98 7.92
N MET A 439 -16.30 14.63 6.76
CA MET A 439 -15.48 14.48 5.56
C MET A 439 -14.82 15.80 5.15
N LEU A 440 -15.58 16.91 5.18
CA LEU A 440 -15.07 18.25 4.91
C LEU A 440 -13.94 18.64 5.86
N ASP A 441 -14.10 18.41 7.17
CA ASP A 441 -13.04 18.73 8.14
C ASP A 441 -11.79 17.88 7.91
N ARG A 442 -11.94 16.62 7.47
CA ARG A 442 -10.80 15.77 7.09
C ARG A 442 -10.09 16.28 5.84
N LEU A 443 -10.83 16.69 4.81
CA LEU A 443 -10.27 17.31 3.60
C LEU A 443 -9.45 18.54 3.97
N ILE A 444 -10.02 19.45 4.75
CA ILE A 444 -9.32 20.68 5.17
C ILE A 444 -8.10 20.34 6.04
N GLN A 445 -8.20 19.39 6.97
CA GLN A 445 -7.03 18.92 7.74
C GLN A 445 -5.92 18.35 6.85
N GLN A 446 -6.29 17.61 5.79
CA GLN A 446 -5.35 17.06 4.83
C GLN A 446 -4.69 18.15 3.99
N MET A 447 -5.44 19.15 3.52
CA MET A 447 -4.93 20.33 2.79
C MET A 447 -3.90 21.08 3.64
N VAL A 448 -4.20 21.32 4.92
CA VAL A 448 -3.29 21.98 5.86
C VAL A 448 -2.05 21.11 6.10
N LYS A 449 -2.23 19.80 6.31
CA LYS A 449 -1.12 18.87 6.55
C LYS A 449 -0.11 18.86 5.40
N GLN A 450 -0.59 18.79 4.15
CA GLN A 450 0.27 18.74 2.95
C GLN A 450 1.22 19.93 2.85
N VAL A 451 0.73 21.15 3.17
CA VAL A 451 1.53 22.37 3.11
C VAL A 451 2.45 22.54 4.33
N LEU A 452 1.99 22.14 5.53
CA LEU A 452 2.78 22.32 6.75
C LEU A 452 3.85 21.24 6.95
N GLU A 453 3.63 20.02 6.47
CA GLU A 453 4.55 18.90 6.68
C GLU A 453 5.97 19.17 6.16
N PRO A 454 6.20 19.70 4.93
CA PRO A 454 7.55 20.04 4.45
C PRO A 454 8.24 21.09 5.33
N ILE A 455 7.51 22.11 5.77
CA ILE A 455 8.04 23.19 6.63
C ILE A 455 8.49 22.61 7.97
N CYS A 456 7.64 21.79 8.60
CA CYS A 456 7.92 21.19 9.89
C CYS A 456 9.00 20.11 9.82
N GLU A 457 9.01 19.30 8.77
CA GLU A 457 9.98 18.22 8.55
C GLU A 457 11.42 18.76 8.48
N ALA A 458 11.62 19.93 7.87
CA ALA A 458 12.91 20.63 7.84
C ALA A 458 13.40 21.07 9.24
N LYS A 459 12.48 21.29 10.19
CA LYS A 459 12.78 21.75 11.55
C LYS A 459 12.77 20.64 12.59
N PHE A 460 12.23 19.47 12.26
CA PHE A 460 12.10 18.38 13.23
C PHE A 460 13.44 17.75 13.59
N TYR A 461 13.60 17.46 14.87
CA TYR A 461 14.80 16.81 15.37
C TYR A 461 15.06 15.43 14.72
N LYS A 462 16.29 15.17 14.30
CA LYS A 462 16.70 13.98 13.53
C LYS A 462 16.41 12.62 14.17
N HIS A 463 16.39 12.54 15.51
CA HIS A 463 16.07 11.30 16.25
C HIS A 463 14.64 11.25 16.80
N SER A 464 13.74 12.04 16.20
CA SER A 464 12.30 11.85 16.28
C SER A 464 11.81 11.05 15.07
N TYR A 465 11.09 9.94 15.29
CA TYR A 465 10.76 8.98 14.23
C TYR A 465 9.26 8.80 13.97
N GLY A 466 8.42 9.00 14.99
CA GLY A 466 6.99 8.69 14.89
C GLY A 466 6.25 9.65 13.96
N PHE A 467 5.32 9.12 13.16
CA PHE A 467 4.45 9.89 12.24
C PHE A 467 5.19 10.78 11.24
N ARG A 468 6.43 10.45 10.89
CA ARG A 468 7.24 11.18 9.91
C ARG A 468 7.44 10.35 8.65
N PRO A 469 7.54 10.98 7.47
CA PRO A 469 7.79 10.26 6.23
C PRO A 469 9.11 9.48 6.31
N LEU A 470 9.13 8.31 5.65
CA LEU A 470 10.28 7.40 5.54
C LEU A 470 10.84 6.85 6.87
N ARG A 471 10.24 7.18 8.02
CA ARG A 471 10.74 6.77 9.34
C ARG A 471 9.87 5.69 9.97
N SER A 472 10.50 4.59 10.40
CA SER A 472 9.85 3.42 10.97
C SER A 472 10.18 3.25 12.46
N THR A 473 9.42 2.39 13.16
CA THR A 473 9.74 1.98 14.54
C THR A 473 11.10 1.29 14.63
N HIS A 474 11.53 0.61 13.57
CA HIS A 474 12.81 -0.09 13.50
C HIS A 474 13.99 0.89 13.45
N HIS A 475 13.84 2.07 12.85
CA HIS A 475 14.88 3.11 12.89
C HIS A 475 15.11 3.63 14.31
N ALA A 476 14.03 3.86 15.07
CA ALA A 476 14.12 4.26 16.47
C ALA A 476 14.81 3.17 17.32
N LYS A 477 14.43 1.90 17.12
CA LYS A 477 15.10 0.75 17.78
C LYS A 477 16.58 0.67 17.42
N SER A 478 16.93 0.81 16.14
CA SER A 478 18.32 0.78 15.67
C SER A 478 19.18 1.85 16.33
N ARG A 479 18.62 3.05 16.53
CA ARG A 479 19.29 4.12 17.26
C ARG A 479 19.52 3.73 18.73
N CYS A 480 18.52 3.16 19.42
CA CYS A 480 18.70 2.64 20.78
C CYS A 480 19.81 1.58 20.84
N ASP A 481 19.80 0.61 19.92
CA ASP A 481 20.84 -0.43 19.84
C ASP A 481 22.23 0.21 19.64
N THR A 482 22.34 1.23 18.77
CA THR A 482 23.60 1.96 18.53
C THR A 482 24.10 2.69 19.79
N LEU A 483 23.21 3.34 20.54
CA LEU A 483 23.57 4.04 21.78
C LEU A 483 24.04 3.09 22.89
N ILE A 484 23.42 1.91 22.98
CA ILE A 484 23.83 0.87 23.93
C ILE A 484 25.15 0.24 23.48
N ASN A 485 25.23 -0.24 22.22
CA ASN A 485 26.35 -1.04 21.71
C ASN A 485 27.61 -0.20 21.48
N ASN A 486 27.48 0.96 20.86
CA ASN A 486 28.64 1.73 20.40
C ASN A 486 28.99 2.84 21.40
N ALA A 487 28.00 3.59 21.88
CA ALA A 487 28.24 4.68 22.84
C ALA A 487 28.34 4.21 24.30
N GLN A 488 27.98 2.95 24.59
CA GLN A 488 28.04 2.33 25.92
C GLN A 488 27.21 3.11 26.96
N LEU A 489 26.02 3.57 26.56
CA LEU A 489 25.07 4.27 27.42
C LEU A 489 24.07 3.26 27.99
N HIS A 490 24.11 3.09 29.31
CA HIS A 490 23.37 2.01 29.99
C HIS A 490 22.32 2.49 30.97
N PHE A 491 22.22 3.79 31.22
CA PHE A 491 21.12 4.36 31.99
C PHE A 491 20.10 4.94 31.03
N VAL A 492 18.84 4.58 31.22
CA VAL A 492 17.73 5.05 30.40
C VAL A 492 16.73 5.76 31.30
N VAL A 493 16.38 6.98 30.91
CA VAL A 493 15.29 7.74 31.49
C VAL A 493 14.04 7.41 30.69
N ASP A 494 13.08 6.77 31.36
CA ASP A 494 11.78 6.41 30.81
C ASP A 494 10.73 7.39 31.35
N ILE A 495 10.05 8.13 30.48
CA ILE A 495 9.03 9.12 30.84
C ILE A 495 7.77 8.85 30.02
N ASP A 496 6.64 8.69 30.72
CA ASP A 496 5.32 8.49 30.13
C ASP A 496 4.46 9.75 30.34
N ILE A 497 3.99 10.35 29.25
CA ILE A 497 3.15 11.55 29.30
C ILE A 497 1.69 11.13 29.55
N LYS A 498 1.06 11.70 30.58
CA LYS A 498 -0.32 11.36 30.95
C LYS A 498 -1.30 11.93 29.93
N GLY A 499 -1.92 11.05 29.13
CA GLY A 499 -2.99 11.42 28.19
C GLY A 499 -2.56 12.51 27.21
N PHE A 500 -1.41 12.34 26.56
CA PHE A 500 -0.76 13.37 25.74
C PHE A 500 -1.71 14.09 24.78
N PHE A 501 -2.43 13.35 23.92
CA PHE A 501 -3.35 13.94 22.95
C PHE A 501 -4.49 14.72 23.60
N ASP A 502 -4.93 14.34 24.79
CA ASP A 502 -6.06 15.00 25.48
C ASP A 502 -5.62 16.26 26.25
N ASN A 503 -4.31 16.44 26.47
CA ASN A 503 -3.75 17.50 27.32
C ASN A 503 -2.92 18.55 26.58
N VAL A 504 -2.80 18.48 25.25
CA VAL A 504 -2.07 19.49 24.46
C VAL A 504 -2.64 20.89 24.67
N ASN A 505 -1.83 21.85 25.11
CA ASN A 505 -2.28 23.22 25.29
C ASN A 505 -2.39 23.96 23.93
N HIS A 506 -3.60 24.46 23.61
CA HIS A 506 -3.86 25.11 22.31
C HIS A 506 -3.03 26.37 22.10
N THR A 507 -2.98 27.26 23.09
CA THR A 507 -2.25 28.53 23.00
C THR A 507 -0.76 28.30 22.79
N LEU A 508 -0.19 27.34 23.52
CA LEU A 508 1.21 26.96 23.36
C LEU A 508 1.47 26.37 21.98
N LEU A 509 0.64 25.43 21.52
CA LEU A 509 0.78 24.83 20.18
C LEU A 509 0.75 25.89 19.08
N LEU A 510 -0.18 26.85 19.13
CA LEU A 510 -0.23 27.96 18.17
C LEU A 510 1.03 28.84 18.22
N LYS A 511 1.58 29.09 19.42
CA LYS A 511 2.86 29.79 19.59
C LYS A 511 4.04 28.98 19.02
N GLN A 512 4.04 27.66 19.17
CA GLN A 512 5.08 26.79 18.63
C GLN A 512 5.04 26.75 17.09
N LEU A 513 3.84 26.67 16.51
CA LEU A 513 3.63 26.82 15.05
C LEU A 513 4.21 28.15 14.56
N TRP A 514 3.88 29.25 15.25
CA TRP A 514 4.43 30.57 14.96
C TRP A 514 5.96 30.59 15.02
N ASN A 515 6.57 30.00 16.05
CA ASN A 515 8.02 29.98 16.25
C ASN A 515 8.77 29.15 15.20
N ILE A 516 8.17 28.07 14.71
CA ILE A 516 8.75 27.21 13.65
C ILE A 516 8.79 27.92 12.28
N GLY A 517 8.01 28.98 12.10
CA GLY A 517 8.01 29.81 10.88
C GLY A 517 6.63 29.98 10.25
N ILE A 518 5.56 29.42 10.82
CA ILE A 518 4.19 29.54 10.28
C ILE A 518 3.61 30.86 10.80
N LYS A 519 3.80 31.93 10.03
CA LYS A 519 3.41 33.31 10.39
C LYS A 519 2.09 33.77 9.75
N ASP A 520 1.38 32.89 9.04
CA ASP A 520 0.06 33.19 8.49
C ASP A 520 -1.03 33.12 9.56
N ARG A 521 -1.57 34.29 9.93
CA ARG A 521 -2.59 34.42 10.98
C ARG A 521 -3.89 33.69 10.63
N ARG A 522 -4.28 33.61 9.35
CA ARG A 522 -5.50 32.92 8.92
C ARG A 522 -5.39 31.42 9.14
N VAL A 523 -4.25 30.85 8.75
CA VAL A 523 -3.95 29.41 8.93
C VAL A 523 -3.92 29.05 10.41
N LEU A 524 -3.28 29.87 11.24
CA LEU A 524 -3.27 29.67 12.70
C LEU A 524 -4.67 29.77 13.30
N ALA A 525 -5.50 30.69 12.83
CA ALA A 525 -6.89 30.80 13.28
C ALA A 525 -7.71 29.55 12.89
N ILE A 526 -7.52 29.02 11.68
CA ILE A 526 -8.19 27.78 11.21
C ILE A 526 -7.77 26.58 12.04
N ILE A 527 -6.46 26.40 12.31
CA ILE A 527 -5.96 25.35 13.20
C ILE A 527 -6.53 25.52 14.61
N GLY A 528 -6.55 26.76 15.12
CA GLY A 528 -7.15 27.08 16.42
C GLY A 528 -8.63 26.69 16.49
N LYS A 529 -9.40 26.90 15.42
CA LYS A 529 -10.79 26.45 15.29
C LYS A 529 -10.87 24.92 15.24
N MET A 530 -10.06 24.24 14.44
CA MET A 530 -10.02 22.77 14.36
C MET A 530 -9.77 22.12 15.73
N LEU A 531 -8.85 22.68 16.52
CA LEU A 531 -8.55 22.21 17.88
C LEU A 531 -9.71 22.39 18.85
N LYS A 532 -10.60 23.37 18.60
CA LYS A 532 -11.80 23.69 19.37
C LYS A 532 -13.08 23.12 18.75
N ALA A 533 -12.97 22.19 17.80
CA ALA A 533 -14.13 21.52 17.22
C ALA A 533 -14.93 20.82 18.33
N PRO A 534 -16.26 21.03 18.41
CA PRO A 534 -17.08 20.39 19.44
C PRO A 534 -17.05 18.87 19.28
N ILE A 535 -17.01 18.16 20.39
CA ILE A 535 -17.01 16.69 20.43
C ILE A 535 -18.37 16.22 20.96
N GLU A 536 -18.94 15.23 20.30
CA GLU A 536 -20.20 14.60 20.71
C GLU A 536 -20.14 14.17 22.19
N LYS A 537 -21.11 14.62 23.00
CA LYS A 537 -21.24 14.38 24.46
C LYS A 537 -20.15 15.02 25.35
N GLU A 538 -19.15 15.70 24.79
CA GLU A 538 -18.05 16.32 25.54
C GLU A 538 -17.96 17.85 25.36
N GLY A 539 -18.67 18.41 24.37
CA GLY A 539 -18.71 19.86 24.12
C GLY A 539 -17.43 20.39 23.48
N ILE A 540 -17.15 21.69 23.65
CA ILE A 540 -15.96 22.35 23.06
C ILE A 540 -14.72 22.04 23.93
N PRO A 541 -13.68 21.39 23.39
CA PRO A 541 -12.48 21.09 24.15
C PRO A 541 -11.67 22.37 24.44
N ARG A 542 -11.24 22.53 25.70
CA ARG A 542 -10.35 23.63 26.14
C ARG A 542 -8.85 23.31 25.94
N LYS A 543 -8.52 22.03 25.77
CA LYS A 543 -7.18 21.49 25.55
C LYS A 543 -7.29 20.16 24.79
N GLY A 544 -6.17 19.70 24.27
CA GLY A 544 -6.04 18.47 23.51
C GLY A 544 -6.09 18.68 21.99
N THR A 545 -5.81 17.62 21.26
CA THR A 545 -5.93 17.53 19.81
C THR A 545 -6.76 16.27 19.48
N PRO A 546 -7.68 16.32 18.50
CA PRO A 546 -8.58 15.20 18.23
C PRO A 546 -7.81 13.91 17.91
N GLN A 547 -7.97 12.87 18.73
CA GLN A 547 -7.40 11.55 18.45
C GLN A 547 -8.10 10.94 17.23
N GLY A 548 -7.40 10.81 16.10
CA GLY A 548 -7.99 10.34 14.83
C GLY A 548 -8.13 11.41 13.76
N GLY A 549 -7.83 12.68 14.10
CA GLY A 549 -7.66 13.73 13.10
C GLY A 549 -6.41 13.49 12.23
N ILE A 550 -6.49 13.88 10.96
CA ILE A 550 -5.42 13.72 9.97
C ILE A 550 -4.22 14.61 10.33
N LEU A 551 -4.49 15.82 10.82
CA LEU A 551 -3.47 16.81 11.16
C LEU A 551 -2.85 16.55 12.56
N SER A 552 -3.56 15.84 13.44
CA SER A 552 -3.16 15.64 14.83
C SER A 552 -1.76 15.05 15.02
N PRO A 553 -1.32 14.02 14.26
CA PRO A 553 0.04 13.49 14.39
C PRO A 553 1.15 14.50 14.10
N LEU A 554 0.95 15.40 13.12
CA LEU A 554 1.91 16.46 12.81
C LEU A 554 1.97 17.48 13.95
N LEU A 555 0.82 17.92 14.45
CA LEU A 555 0.72 18.85 15.59
C LEU A 555 1.37 18.27 16.84
N SER A 556 1.15 16.99 17.11
CA SER A 556 1.81 16.27 18.20
C SER A 556 3.34 16.30 18.10
N ASN A 557 3.88 16.12 16.90
CA ASN A 557 5.32 16.22 16.68
C ASN A 557 5.85 17.64 16.90
N ILE A 558 5.09 18.66 16.54
CA ILE A 558 5.43 20.08 16.76
C ILE A 558 5.53 20.38 18.26
N VAL A 559 4.56 19.94 19.06
CA VAL A 559 4.57 20.15 20.51
C VAL A 559 5.85 19.61 21.16
N LEU A 560 6.24 18.39 20.79
CA LEU A 560 7.39 17.70 21.38
C LEU A 560 8.72 18.04 20.70
N ASN A 561 8.72 18.77 19.59
CA ASN A 561 9.94 19.17 18.90
C ASN A 561 10.80 20.11 19.76
N ASP A 562 10.16 21.01 20.51
CA ASP A 562 10.86 21.92 21.43
C ASP A 562 11.60 21.14 22.53
N LEU A 563 10.98 20.07 23.05
CA LEU A 563 11.62 19.17 24.00
C LEU A 563 12.83 18.47 23.36
N ASP A 564 12.67 17.94 22.14
CA ASP A 564 13.75 17.23 21.44
C ASP A 564 14.98 18.13 21.25
N HIS A 565 14.77 19.35 20.72
CA HIS A 565 15.84 20.32 20.51
C HIS A 565 16.42 20.84 21.82
N TRP A 566 15.60 21.04 22.85
CA TRP A 566 16.09 21.43 24.16
C TRP A 566 17.01 20.35 24.76
N VAL A 567 16.60 19.06 24.74
CA VAL A 567 17.45 17.97 25.22
C VAL A 567 18.73 17.88 24.39
N ALA A 568 18.61 17.87 23.07
CA ALA A 568 19.77 17.78 22.17
C ALA A 568 20.73 18.96 22.34
N GLY A 569 20.23 20.19 22.51
CA GLY A 569 21.03 21.41 22.66
C GLY A 569 21.90 21.44 23.92
N GLN A 570 21.55 20.67 24.96
CA GLN A 570 22.34 20.57 26.19
C GLN A 570 23.55 19.63 26.06
N TRP A 571 23.57 18.75 25.05
CA TRP A 571 24.64 17.75 24.87
C TRP A 571 24.99 17.49 23.40
N GLU A 572 24.14 16.78 22.65
CA GLU A 572 24.42 16.35 21.27
C GLU A 572 24.74 17.53 20.34
N ASN A 573 23.90 18.56 20.39
CA ASN A 573 24.02 19.79 19.59
C ASN A 573 24.68 20.94 20.37
N PHE A 574 25.30 20.68 21.52
CA PHE A 574 25.95 21.72 22.31
C PHE A 574 27.03 22.44 21.49
N LYS A 575 26.99 23.78 21.45
CA LYS A 575 27.96 24.61 20.72
C LYS A 575 29.17 24.88 21.62
N THR A 576 30.34 24.34 21.24
CA THR A 576 31.61 24.58 21.93
C THR A 576 32.26 25.86 21.41
N LYS A 577 33.02 26.58 22.27
CA LYS A 577 33.81 27.74 21.84
C LYS A 577 34.86 27.36 20.77
N HIS A 578 35.49 26.21 20.95
CA HIS A 578 36.46 25.66 20.00
C HIS A 578 35.76 24.73 18.97
N PRO A 579 36.07 24.81 17.67
CA PRO A 579 35.52 23.92 16.64
C PRO A 579 36.23 22.56 16.67
N TYR A 580 35.61 21.57 17.33
CA TYR A 580 36.12 20.20 17.32
C TYR A 580 35.54 19.38 16.18
N THR A 581 36.30 18.42 15.66
CA THR A 581 35.73 17.29 14.89
C THR A 581 34.79 16.48 15.78
N GLN A 582 33.76 15.82 15.21
CA GLN A 582 32.69 15.19 16.00
C GLN A 582 33.20 14.21 17.07
N ARG A 583 34.24 13.42 16.79
CA ARG A 583 34.80 12.46 17.74
C ARG A 583 35.48 13.16 18.92
N ASN A 584 36.24 14.21 18.65
CA ASN A 584 36.99 14.97 19.65
C ASN A 584 36.06 15.87 20.49
N LYS A 585 34.94 16.35 19.90
CA LYS A 585 33.91 17.12 20.61
C LYS A 585 33.40 16.37 21.83
N TYR A 586 32.95 15.12 21.67
CA TYR A 586 32.41 14.36 22.79
C TYR A 586 33.46 14.00 23.85
N ALA A 587 34.72 13.83 23.46
CA ALA A 587 35.81 13.64 24.42
C ALA A 587 36.02 14.89 25.29
N ALA A 588 35.98 16.08 24.69
CA ALA A 588 36.09 17.36 25.39
C ALA A 588 34.88 17.62 26.31
N LEU A 589 33.65 17.44 25.80
CA LEU A 589 32.43 17.67 26.58
C LEU A 589 32.36 16.78 27.84
N LYS A 590 32.86 15.55 27.76
CA LYS A 590 32.93 14.62 28.91
C LYS A 590 33.85 15.09 30.04
N ARG A 591 34.77 16.02 29.79
CA ARG A 591 35.63 16.62 30.82
C ARG A 591 34.94 17.78 31.56
N THR A 592 33.77 18.21 31.09
CA THR A 592 32.99 19.30 31.70
C THR A 592 31.94 18.77 32.68
N LYS A 593 31.27 19.67 33.40
CA LYS A 593 30.14 19.34 34.30
C LYS A 593 28.79 19.14 33.58
N LEU A 594 28.78 19.08 32.25
CA LEU A 594 27.56 18.90 31.44
C LEU A 594 26.99 17.49 31.61
N LYS A 595 25.67 17.38 31.49
CA LYS A 595 24.91 16.12 31.59
C LYS A 595 24.90 15.37 30.26
N GLU A 596 25.57 14.21 30.16
CA GLU A 596 25.56 13.37 28.94
C GLU A 596 24.15 12.79 28.71
N GLY A 597 23.57 13.06 27.54
CA GLY A 597 22.21 12.60 27.22
C GLY A 597 21.91 12.58 25.74
N PHE A 598 21.29 11.48 25.27
CA PHE A 598 20.83 11.32 23.89
C PHE A 598 19.36 10.89 23.88
N ILE A 599 18.49 11.67 23.23
CA ILE A 599 17.06 11.38 23.13
C ILE A 599 16.74 10.57 21.87
N VAL A 600 15.86 9.59 22.02
CA VAL A 600 15.24 8.82 20.94
C VAL A 600 13.73 8.88 21.15
N ARG A 601 12.99 9.45 20.20
CA ARG A 601 11.54 9.65 20.33
C ARG A 601 10.76 8.98 19.20
N TYR A 602 9.63 8.38 19.54
CA TYR A 602 8.64 7.89 18.60
C TYR A 602 7.25 8.32 19.06
N ALA A 603 6.67 9.31 18.39
CA ALA A 603 5.43 9.97 18.81
C ALA A 603 5.59 10.56 20.22
N ASP A 604 4.74 10.14 21.17
CA ASP A 604 4.74 10.54 22.57
C ASP A 604 5.71 9.72 23.45
N ASP A 605 6.11 8.52 23.03
CA ASP A 605 7.05 7.66 23.75
C ASP A 605 8.49 8.03 23.39
N PHE A 606 9.31 8.36 24.38
CA PHE A 606 10.72 8.67 24.20
C PHE A 606 11.58 8.10 25.31
N LYS A 607 12.87 7.93 25.02
CA LYS A 607 13.90 7.46 25.96
C LYS A 607 15.10 8.39 25.88
N ILE A 608 15.70 8.71 27.03
CA ILE A 608 16.98 9.43 27.09
C ILE A 608 18.06 8.48 27.62
N PHE A 609 19.13 8.30 26.85
CA PHE A 609 20.25 7.45 27.19
C PHE A 609 21.39 8.27 27.80
N ALA A 610 21.87 7.84 28.96
CA ALA A 610 22.96 8.45 29.71
C ALA A 610 24.01 7.39 30.12
N ARG A 611 25.23 7.86 30.41
CA ARG A 611 26.34 6.98 30.81
C ARG A 611 26.34 6.69 32.30
N THR A 612 26.00 7.69 33.12
CA THR A 612 26.03 7.62 34.58
C THR A 612 24.62 7.69 35.16
N SER A 613 24.45 7.13 36.36
CA SER A 613 23.20 7.24 37.11
C SER A 613 22.88 8.69 37.45
N GLN A 614 23.90 9.47 37.81
CA GLN A 614 23.75 10.86 38.20
C GLN A 614 23.20 11.71 37.04
N ASP A 615 23.72 11.54 35.83
CA ASP A 615 23.21 12.26 34.66
C ASP A 615 21.79 11.83 34.30
N ALA A 616 21.47 10.54 34.45
CA ALA A 616 20.12 10.03 34.20
C ALA A 616 19.08 10.66 35.16
N TYR A 617 19.40 10.78 36.46
CA TYR A 617 18.51 11.46 37.41
C TYR A 617 18.41 12.97 37.13
N LYS A 618 19.53 13.63 36.78
CA LYS A 618 19.49 15.04 36.33
C LYS A 618 18.53 15.20 35.14
N TRP A 619 18.60 14.30 34.16
CA TRP A 619 17.71 14.31 33.01
C TRP A 619 16.25 14.04 33.38
N TYR A 620 16.00 13.07 34.26
CA TYR A 620 14.65 12.77 34.76
C TYR A 620 13.97 14.00 35.37
N HIS A 621 14.63 14.68 36.31
CA HIS A 621 14.07 15.87 36.95
C HIS A 621 13.94 17.03 35.97
N ALA A 622 14.96 17.27 35.14
CA ALA A 622 14.96 18.40 34.20
C ALA A 622 13.86 18.25 33.13
N VAL A 623 13.64 17.05 32.59
CA VAL A 623 12.59 16.80 31.59
C VAL A 623 11.21 16.84 32.23
N LYS A 624 11.03 16.28 33.43
CA LYS A 624 9.77 16.37 34.17
C LYS A 624 9.38 17.82 34.42
N GLN A 625 10.34 18.65 34.84
CA GLN A 625 10.12 20.09 35.04
C GLN A 625 9.82 20.80 33.72
N TYR A 626 10.57 20.51 32.65
CA TYR A 626 10.34 21.08 31.34
C TYR A 626 8.94 20.76 30.80
N LEU A 627 8.50 19.50 30.90
CA LEU A 627 7.16 19.07 30.48
C LEU A 627 6.07 19.83 31.26
N LYS A 628 6.20 19.92 32.58
CA LYS A 628 5.22 20.60 33.44
C LYS A 628 5.19 22.11 33.23
N GLU A 629 6.35 22.77 33.25
CA GLU A 629 6.44 24.23 33.27
C GLU A 629 6.36 24.84 31.87
N ARG A 630 7.07 24.26 30.89
CA ARG A 630 7.14 24.77 29.52
C ARG A 630 6.04 24.23 28.64
N LEU A 631 5.84 22.90 28.64
CA LEU A 631 4.86 22.26 27.74
C LEU A 631 3.46 22.12 28.35
N LYS A 632 3.31 22.39 29.65
CA LYS A 632 2.04 22.22 30.40
C LYS A 632 1.47 20.81 30.30
N LEU A 633 2.36 19.81 30.26
CA LEU A 633 2.04 18.39 30.18
C LEU A 633 2.43 17.68 31.47
N ASP A 634 1.51 16.88 32.00
CA ASP A 634 1.76 16.07 33.19
C ASP A 634 2.41 14.73 32.82
N VAL A 635 3.31 14.28 33.70
CA VAL A 635 4.00 13.00 33.60
C VAL A 635 3.33 11.99 34.53
N SER A 636 3.16 10.75 34.08
CA SER A 636 2.69 9.63 34.90
C SER A 636 3.81 9.20 35.88
N PRO A 637 3.72 9.49 37.20
CA PRO A 637 4.81 9.19 38.14
C PRO A 637 5.07 7.69 38.29
N GLU A 638 4.01 6.89 38.22
CA GLU A 638 4.06 5.43 38.37
C GLU A 638 4.75 4.73 37.20
N LYS A 639 4.76 5.35 36.02
CA LYS A 639 5.31 4.76 34.79
C LYS A 639 6.66 5.35 34.40
N SER A 640 7.07 6.45 35.04
CA SER A 640 8.28 7.18 34.70
C SER A 640 9.39 6.84 35.68
N MET A 641 10.52 6.35 35.20
CA MET A 641 11.62 5.87 36.05
C MET A 641 12.98 5.91 35.35
N VAL A 642 14.04 5.91 36.16
CA VAL A 642 15.42 5.72 35.68
C VAL A 642 15.79 4.24 35.76
N ILE A 643 16.21 3.66 34.65
CA ILE A 643 16.51 2.23 34.50
C ILE A 643 17.99 2.05 34.18
N ASN A 644 18.67 1.24 34.98
CA ASN A 644 20.00 0.73 34.63
C ASN A 644 19.84 -0.55 33.79
N LEU A 645 20.13 -0.46 32.49
CA LEU A 645 20.00 -1.54 31.52
C LEU A 645 20.87 -2.77 31.82
N ARG A 646 21.93 -2.61 32.64
CA ARG A 646 22.76 -3.75 33.07
C ARG A 646 22.06 -4.63 34.11
N LYS A 647 21.10 -4.06 34.86
CA LYS A 647 20.38 -4.74 35.95
C LYS A 647 18.92 -5.04 35.60
N LYS A 648 18.24 -4.10 34.95
CA LYS A 648 16.81 -4.17 34.61
C LYS A 648 16.61 -3.93 33.11
N SER A 649 15.51 -4.42 32.54
CA SER A 649 15.15 -4.17 31.14
C SER A 649 14.26 -2.93 31.00
N SER A 650 14.39 -2.21 29.88
CA SER A 650 13.45 -1.16 29.46
C SER A 650 12.58 -1.63 28.29
N ASN A 651 11.36 -1.13 28.20
CA ASN A 651 10.43 -1.43 27.11
C ASN A 651 10.29 -0.20 26.18
N PHE A 652 10.29 -0.42 24.87
CA PHE A 652 10.07 0.62 23.86
C PHE A 652 9.50 0.00 22.58
N LEU A 653 8.41 0.56 22.04
CA LEU A 653 7.82 0.13 20.76
C LEU A 653 7.50 -1.38 20.62
N GLY A 654 7.16 -2.02 21.74
CA GLY A 654 6.90 -3.46 21.81
C GLY A 654 8.14 -4.34 21.99
N PHE A 655 9.34 -3.74 22.00
CA PHE A 655 10.59 -4.41 22.32
C PHE A 655 10.95 -4.21 23.78
N LYS A 656 11.57 -5.23 24.38
CA LYS A 656 12.19 -5.20 25.70
C LYS A 656 13.69 -5.34 25.52
N PHE A 657 14.52 -4.46 26.08
CA PHE A 657 15.97 -4.55 25.91
C PHE A 657 16.75 -4.37 27.21
N LYS A 658 17.90 -5.05 27.29
CA LYS A 658 18.88 -4.99 28.40
C LYS A 658 20.30 -4.98 27.85
N ALA A 659 21.25 -4.44 28.60
CA ALA A 659 22.66 -4.42 28.26
C ALA A 659 23.36 -5.63 28.91
N VAL A 660 23.95 -6.50 28.09
CA VAL A 660 24.61 -7.74 28.54
C VAL A 660 26.09 -7.70 28.16
N PRO A 661 27.01 -8.15 29.04
CA PRO A 661 28.43 -8.22 28.69
C PRO A 661 28.68 -9.15 27.49
N LYS A 662 29.53 -8.69 26.56
CA LYS A 662 30.05 -9.44 25.41
C LYS A 662 31.50 -9.03 25.18
N GLY A 663 32.44 -9.83 25.70
CA GLY A 663 33.85 -9.47 25.78
C GLY A 663 34.06 -8.21 26.63
N LYS A 664 34.86 -7.25 26.13
CA LYS A 664 35.16 -5.99 26.85
C LYS A 664 34.03 -4.94 26.80
N LYS A 665 32.91 -5.20 26.12
CA LYS A 665 31.80 -4.23 25.93
C LYS A 665 30.47 -4.84 26.35
N HIS A 666 29.46 -3.99 26.57
CA HIS A 666 28.08 -4.44 26.71
C HIS A 666 27.31 -4.27 25.39
N VAL A 667 26.38 -5.18 25.13
CA VAL A 667 25.54 -5.16 23.93
C VAL A 667 24.05 -5.30 24.28
N ALA A 668 23.20 -4.74 23.42
CA ALA A 668 21.75 -4.76 23.54
C ALA A 668 21.19 -6.16 23.23
N HIS A 669 20.71 -6.84 24.26
CA HIS A 669 19.85 -8.00 24.11
C HIS A 669 18.41 -7.51 24.05
N SER A 670 17.72 -7.77 22.95
CA SER A 670 16.35 -7.33 22.70
C SER A 670 15.41 -8.52 22.52
N PHE A 671 14.22 -8.39 23.12
CA PHE A 671 13.15 -9.37 23.28
C PHE A 671 11.80 -8.71 22.93
N ILE A 672 10.72 -9.48 22.87
CA ILE A 672 9.35 -9.00 22.83
C ILE A 672 8.93 -8.58 24.25
N SER A 673 8.27 -7.43 24.38
CA SER A 673 7.78 -6.99 25.68
C SER A 673 6.71 -7.92 26.25
N ASP A 674 6.69 -8.09 27.57
CA ASP A 674 5.82 -9.08 28.22
C ASP A 674 4.34 -8.79 27.97
N LYS A 675 3.94 -7.51 28.03
CA LYS A 675 2.61 -7.04 27.64
C LYS A 675 2.24 -7.45 26.21
N LYS A 676 3.20 -7.37 25.27
CA LYS A 676 2.96 -7.74 23.88
C LYS A 676 2.92 -9.26 23.70
N LYS A 677 3.76 -10.02 24.42
CA LYS A 677 3.65 -11.49 24.48
C LYS A 677 2.26 -11.92 24.92
N ASP A 678 1.68 -11.27 25.93
CA ASP A 678 0.35 -11.62 26.43
C ASP A 678 -0.77 -11.27 25.44
N GLN A 679 -0.66 -10.14 24.73
CA GLN A 679 -1.56 -9.82 23.62
C GLN A 679 -1.47 -10.86 22.50
N ILE A 680 -0.26 -11.28 22.13
CA ILE A 680 -0.02 -12.32 21.13
C ILE A 680 -0.70 -13.62 21.58
N LYS A 681 -0.47 -14.04 22.83
CA LYS A 681 -1.11 -15.24 23.42
C LYS A 681 -2.64 -15.17 23.40
N LYS A 682 -3.25 -14.02 23.71
CA LYS A 682 -4.71 -13.82 23.65
C LYS A 682 -5.22 -13.90 22.20
N ARG A 683 -4.52 -13.28 21.25
CA ARG A 683 -4.89 -13.31 19.83
C ARG A 683 -4.75 -14.71 19.23
N ILE A 684 -3.71 -15.46 19.62
CA ILE A 684 -3.55 -16.88 19.29
C ILE A 684 -4.78 -17.68 19.75
N ASN A 685 -5.19 -17.52 21.01
CA ASN A 685 -6.36 -18.23 21.55
C ASN A 685 -7.63 -17.96 20.72
N LYS A 686 -7.84 -16.70 20.30
CA LYS A 686 -8.99 -16.31 19.47
C LYS A 686 -8.92 -16.95 18.08
N LEU A 687 -7.80 -16.80 17.37
CA LEU A 687 -7.64 -17.32 16.00
C LEU A 687 -7.73 -18.85 15.94
N ILE A 688 -7.14 -19.55 16.92
CA ILE A 688 -7.21 -21.02 16.98
C ILE A 688 -8.62 -21.50 17.33
N THR A 689 -9.37 -20.77 18.16
CA THR A 689 -10.79 -21.06 18.42
C THR A 689 -11.62 -20.84 17.15
N GLU A 690 -11.37 -19.76 16.40
CA GLU A 690 -12.04 -19.48 15.12
C GLU A 690 -11.74 -20.56 14.07
N ILE A 691 -10.48 -21.03 13.98
CA ILE A 691 -10.10 -22.16 13.12
C ILE A 691 -10.83 -23.44 13.53
N LYS A 692 -10.96 -23.70 14.84
CA LYS A 692 -11.71 -24.87 15.33
C LYS A 692 -13.17 -24.83 14.91
N LEU A 693 -13.81 -23.66 15.02
CA LEU A 693 -15.22 -23.47 14.68
C LEU A 693 -15.47 -23.51 13.16
N SER A 694 -14.55 -22.94 12.37
CA SER A 694 -14.68 -22.85 10.92
C SER A 694 -13.30 -23.05 10.26
N PRO A 695 -12.90 -24.30 9.98
CA PRO A 695 -11.61 -24.62 9.36
C PRO A 695 -11.64 -24.31 7.85
N THR A 696 -11.63 -23.02 7.50
CA THR A 696 -11.69 -22.52 6.13
C THR A 696 -10.35 -21.90 5.71
N PRO A 697 -10.05 -21.80 4.40
CA PRO A 697 -8.85 -21.10 3.92
C PRO A 697 -8.73 -19.67 4.45
N LYS A 698 -9.86 -19.00 4.70
CA LYS A 698 -9.91 -17.65 5.27
C LYS A 698 -9.37 -17.60 6.71
N THR A 699 -9.81 -18.49 7.60
CA THR A 699 -9.35 -18.52 9.00
C THR A 699 -7.88 -18.92 9.10
N ILE A 700 -7.43 -19.80 8.21
CA ILE A 700 -6.02 -20.19 8.08
C ILE A 700 -5.16 -19.03 7.55
N SER A 701 -5.62 -18.32 6.52
CA SER A 701 -4.94 -17.13 5.98
C SER A 701 -4.83 -16.01 7.03
N GLN A 702 -5.86 -15.83 7.86
CA GLN A 702 -5.82 -14.89 8.99
C GLN A 702 -4.75 -15.27 10.02
N TRP A 703 -4.57 -16.56 10.32
CA TRP A 703 -3.47 -17.05 11.15
C TRP A 703 -2.11 -16.80 10.50
N ASN A 704 -1.93 -17.20 9.24
CA ASN A 704 -0.66 -17.07 8.52
C ASN A 704 -0.25 -15.60 8.37
N SER A 705 -1.19 -14.72 8.04
CA SER A 705 -0.97 -13.27 7.98
C SER A 705 -0.62 -12.69 9.35
N PHE A 706 -1.24 -13.17 10.42
CA PHE A 706 -0.92 -12.76 11.79
C PHE A 706 0.50 -13.17 12.19
N VAL A 707 0.89 -14.43 11.98
CA VAL A 707 2.25 -14.92 12.30
C VAL A 707 3.29 -14.19 11.46
N LEU A 708 3.07 -14.06 10.15
CA LEU A 708 3.99 -13.36 9.25
C LEU A 708 4.18 -11.89 9.64
N GLY A 709 3.09 -11.20 9.99
CA GLY A 709 3.15 -9.81 10.46
C GLY A 709 3.96 -9.68 11.76
N LEU A 710 3.79 -10.63 12.70
CA LEU A 710 4.60 -10.67 13.92
C LEU A 710 6.08 -10.90 13.60
N HIS A 711 6.40 -11.84 12.71
CA HIS A 711 7.77 -12.12 12.33
C HIS A 711 8.43 -10.93 11.63
N ASN A 712 7.75 -10.31 10.67
CA ASN A 712 8.25 -9.14 9.96
C ASN A 712 8.56 -7.97 10.89
N TYR A 713 7.74 -7.73 11.91
CA TYR A 713 7.97 -6.68 12.88
C TYR A 713 9.06 -7.05 13.90
N PHE A 714 9.02 -8.24 14.47
CA PHE A 714 9.90 -8.61 15.58
C PHE A 714 11.25 -9.23 15.15
N LYS A 715 11.48 -9.53 13.87
CA LYS A 715 12.77 -10.08 13.37
C LYS A 715 14.00 -9.26 13.76
N PHE A 716 13.83 -7.96 14.06
CA PHE A 716 14.92 -7.08 14.48
C PHE A 716 15.31 -7.19 15.97
N ALA A 717 14.59 -8.00 16.77
CA ALA A 717 15.00 -8.32 18.14
C ALA A 717 16.04 -9.43 18.16
N SER A 718 17.12 -9.26 18.94
CA SER A 718 18.27 -10.17 18.92
C SER A 718 17.97 -11.55 19.50
N HIS A 719 16.99 -11.66 20.41
CA HIS A 719 16.59 -12.90 21.09
C HIS A 719 15.14 -13.30 20.79
N VAL A 720 14.59 -12.79 19.68
CA VAL A 720 13.19 -13.02 19.30
C VAL A 720 12.83 -14.50 19.13
N SER A 721 13.78 -15.33 18.67
CA SER A 721 13.57 -16.78 18.52
C SER A 721 13.28 -17.45 19.86
N MET A 722 13.93 -17.03 20.95
CA MET A 722 13.66 -17.56 22.30
C MET A 722 12.26 -17.18 22.78
N ASP A 723 11.83 -15.94 22.52
CA ASP A 723 10.50 -15.47 22.91
C ASP A 723 9.38 -16.24 22.20
N PHE A 724 9.52 -16.48 20.90
CA PHE A 724 8.52 -17.25 20.17
C PHE A 724 8.56 -18.73 20.50
N GLN A 725 9.73 -19.32 20.81
CA GLN A 725 9.82 -20.67 21.35
C GLN A 725 9.06 -20.80 22.67
N GLU A 726 9.23 -19.85 23.59
CA GLU A 726 8.50 -19.81 24.86
C GLU A 726 6.99 -19.69 24.64
N ILE A 727 6.54 -18.78 23.76
CA ILE A 727 5.13 -18.59 23.44
C ILE A 727 4.55 -19.87 22.82
N ALA A 728 5.24 -20.46 21.85
CA ALA A 728 4.83 -21.69 21.18
C ALA A 728 4.71 -22.85 22.18
N PHE A 729 5.71 -23.01 23.06
CA PHE A 729 5.68 -24.04 24.11
C PHE A 729 4.46 -23.87 25.03
N ARG A 730 4.21 -22.66 25.56
CA ARG A 730 3.05 -22.38 26.43
C ARG A 730 1.70 -22.57 25.71
N LYS A 731 1.67 -22.44 24.39
CA LYS A 731 0.44 -22.61 23.59
C LYS A 731 0.28 -23.99 22.96
N SER A 732 1.31 -24.83 23.03
CA SER A 732 1.31 -26.18 22.45
C SER A 732 0.13 -27.03 22.91
N ARG A 733 -0.10 -27.17 24.23
CA ARG A 733 -1.21 -27.96 24.80
C ARG A 733 -2.58 -27.42 24.39
N PHE A 734 -2.75 -26.09 24.36
CA PHE A 734 -3.99 -25.45 23.94
C PHE A 734 -4.26 -25.71 22.45
N MET A 735 -3.27 -25.49 21.59
CA MET A 735 -3.37 -25.76 20.16
C MET A 735 -3.66 -27.23 19.91
N PHE A 736 -2.97 -28.14 20.62
CA PHE A 736 -3.19 -29.58 20.52
C PHE A 736 -4.64 -29.96 20.83
N ASN A 737 -5.17 -29.53 21.97
CA ASN A 737 -6.53 -29.86 22.38
C ASN A 737 -7.60 -29.27 21.44
N ARG A 738 -7.32 -28.17 20.75
CA ARG A 738 -8.27 -27.53 19.84
C ARG A 738 -8.19 -28.04 18.41
N LEU A 739 -7.01 -28.40 17.95
CA LEU A 739 -6.75 -28.73 16.56
C LEU A 739 -6.68 -30.25 16.32
N LYS A 740 -6.38 -31.09 17.32
CA LYS A 740 -6.14 -32.54 17.11
C LYS A 740 -7.25 -33.29 16.35
N SER A 741 -8.51 -32.86 16.47
CA SER A 741 -9.65 -33.51 15.82
C SER A 741 -9.89 -33.04 14.38
N ILE A 742 -9.28 -31.93 13.96
CA ILE A 742 -9.53 -31.27 12.68
C ILE A 742 -8.27 -31.06 11.84
N SER A 743 -7.13 -31.60 12.29
CA SER A 743 -5.83 -31.29 11.70
C SER A 743 -4.80 -32.40 11.91
N ARG A 744 -3.73 -32.37 11.11
CA ARG A 744 -2.56 -33.26 11.27
C ARG A 744 -1.41 -32.48 11.88
N TYR A 745 -0.76 -33.01 12.91
CA TYR A 745 0.43 -32.42 13.52
C TYR A 745 1.67 -33.21 13.12
N GLY A 746 2.61 -32.55 12.44
CA GLY A 746 3.79 -33.24 11.92
C GLY A 746 4.85 -32.27 11.39
N ARG A 747 6.02 -32.82 11.06
CA ARG A 747 6.99 -32.06 10.29
C ARG A 747 6.45 -31.88 8.87
N PRO A 748 6.51 -30.67 8.30
CA PRO A 748 6.17 -30.45 6.90
C PRO A 748 7.04 -31.34 6.00
N LYS A 749 6.48 -32.42 5.44
CA LYS A 749 7.20 -33.28 4.50
C LYS A 749 7.32 -32.63 3.12
N ARG A 750 6.25 -31.94 2.68
CA ARG A 750 6.15 -31.19 1.42
C ARG A 750 5.37 -29.87 1.65
N PRO A 751 5.91 -28.92 2.43
CA PRO A 751 5.20 -27.68 2.74
C PRO A 751 4.85 -26.90 1.48
N PRO A 752 3.71 -26.18 1.46
CA PRO A 752 3.45 -25.26 0.39
C PRO A 752 4.49 -24.13 0.52
N PRO A 753 5.28 -23.85 -0.50
CA PRO A 753 5.99 -22.61 -0.80
C PRO A 753 5.80 -21.43 0.10
N THR A 754 4.60 -20.86 0.13
CA THR A 754 4.27 -19.72 0.99
C THR A 754 4.76 -19.93 2.44
N TYR A 755 4.81 -21.16 2.93
CA TYR A 755 5.52 -21.63 4.13
C TYR A 755 7.05 -21.64 3.98
N SER A 756 7.60 -22.35 2.99
CA SER A 756 9.05 -22.47 2.70
C SER A 756 9.77 -21.13 2.43
N LYS A 757 9.08 -20.03 2.08
CA LYS A 757 9.68 -18.67 2.02
C LYS A 757 10.33 -18.30 3.34
N PHE A 758 9.59 -18.60 4.39
CA PHE A 758 9.71 -17.97 5.68
C PHE A 758 10.24 -18.98 6.70
N TYR A 759 10.00 -20.28 6.49
CA TYR A 759 10.20 -21.32 7.49
C TYR A 759 10.95 -22.53 6.92
N LYS A 760 11.79 -23.14 7.74
CA LYS A 760 12.49 -24.40 7.41
C LYS A 760 11.65 -25.59 7.88
N ASN A 761 11.78 -26.73 7.21
CA ASN A 761 10.95 -27.93 7.47
C ASN A 761 11.31 -28.67 8.78
N ASN A 762 12.19 -28.10 9.58
CA ASN A 762 12.73 -28.74 10.78
C ASN A 762 11.71 -28.77 11.92
N ASN A 763 10.81 -27.79 11.95
CA ASN A 763 9.82 -27.62 13.01
C ASN A 763 8.50 -28.34 12.68
N LYS A 764 7.92 -29.03 13.68
CA LYS A 764 6.56 -29.56 13.56
C LYS A 764 5.54 -28.42 13.52
N THR A 765 4.52 -28.55 12.67
CA THR A 765 3.41 -27.60 12.57
C THR A 765 2.08 -28.34 12.33
N TRP A 766 1.00 -27.57 12.28
CA TRP A 766 -0.37 -28.05 12.07
C TRP A 766 -0.79 -27.88 10.60
N GLU A 767 -1.41 -28.91 10.06
CA GLU A 767 -2.06 -28.91 8.75
C GLU A 767 -3.57 -28.98 8.95
N VAL A 768 -4.28 -27.91 8.59
CA VAL A 768 -5.74 -27.79 8.72
C VAL A 768 -6.30 -27.64 7.31
N ALA A 769 -7.29 -28.45 6.92
CA ALA A 769 -7.94 -28.37 5.60
C ALA A 769 -6.93 -28.32 4.42
N GLY A 770 -5.86 -29.11 4.48
CA GLY A 770 -4.81 -29.17 3.44
C GLY A 770 -3.86 -27.97 3.38
N THR A 771 -3.92 -27.03 4.34
CA THR A 771 -3.04 -25.87 4.41
C THR A 771 -2.23 -25.86 5.71
N LEU A 772 -0.92 -25.61 5.61
CA LEU A 772 -0.05 -25.50 6.78
C LEU A 772 -0.22 -24.17 7.51
N LEU A 773 -0.35 -24.24 8.82
CA LEU A 773 -0.23 -23.09 9.71
C LEU A 773 1.24 -22.69 9.81
N PHE A 774 1.50 -21.39 9.70
CA PHE A 774 2.84 -20.83 9.91
C PHE A 774 3.28 -21.06 11.37
N PRO A 775 4.50 -21.59 11.60
CA PRO A 775 5.00 -21.93 12.91
C PRO A 775 5.37 -20.66 13.66
N LEU A 776 4.93 -20.56 14.91
CA LEU A 776 5.26 -19.40 15.74
C LEU A 776 6.77 -19.35 16.03
N GLN A 777 7.38 -20.48 16.38
CA GLN A 777 8.76 -20.56 16.86
C GLN A 777 9.85 -20.39 15.80
N ASP A 778 9.52 -20.46 14.51
CA ASP A 778 10.51 -20.48 13.42
C ASP A 778 10.78 -19.08 12.86
N ILE A 779 11.34 -18.19 13.67
CA ILE A 779 11.65 -16.82 13.25
C ILE A 779 13.15 -16.65 13.01
N SER A 780 13.50 -16.09 11.85
CA SER A 780 14.85 -15.62 11.55
C SER A 780 15.05 -14.17 12.01
N LYS A 781 16.23 -13.88 12.56
CA LYS A 781 16.59 -12.53 13.03
C LYS A 781 17.33 -11.75 11.94
N SER A 782 17.09 -10.44 11.86
CA SER A 782 17.74 -9.51 10.95
C SER A 782 18.33 -8.33 11.72
N LYS A 783 19.40 -7.72 11.20
CA LYS A 783 19.96 -6.50 11.79
C LYS A 783 19.18 -5.28 11.30
N PRO A 784 18.69 -4.39 12.18
CA PRO A 784 18.07 -3.15 11.75
C PRO A 784 19.14 -2.16 11.28
N LEU A 785 18.82 -1.38 10.24
CA LEU A 785 19.69 -0.31 9.74
C LEU A 785 19.32 1.04 10.37
N ASN A 786 20.31 1.91 10.55
CA ASN A 786 20.08 3.28 10.98
C ASN A 786 19.49 4.10 9.83
N PHE A 787 18.61 5.04 10.15
CA PHE A 787 18.01 5.94 9.17
C PHE A 787 19.02 6.98 8.69
N SER A 788 19.17 7.11 7.36
CA SER A 788 19.93 8.21 6.76
C SER A 788 19.18 9.52 6.93
N GLN A 789 19.86 10.55 7.42
CA GLN A 789 19.24 11.86 7.63
C GLN A 789 19.10 12.68 6.34
N GLU A 790 19.75 12.22 5.27
CA GLU A 790 19.64 12.81 3.94
C GLU A 790 18.37 12.33 3.21
N SER A 791 17.80 11.19 3.63
CA SER A 791 16.57 10.66 3.05
C SER A 791 15.36 11.51 3.42
N THR A 792 14.81 12.24 2.44
CA THR A 792 13.61 13.06 2.58
C THR A 792 12.79 13.05 1.27
N PRO A 793 11.45 13.09 1.33
CA PRO A 793 10.63 13.26 0.13
C PRO A 793 10.63 14.70 -0.41
N TYR A 794 11.23 15.66 0.30
CA TYR A 794 11.14 17.11 0.02
C TYR A 794 12.44 17.72 -0.52
N ASN A 795 13.28 16.91 -1.15
CA ASN A 795 14.51 17.35 -1.81
C ASN A 795 14.67 16.51 -3.08
N ALA A 796 14.94 17.14 -4.22
CA ALA A 796 15.01 16.48 -5.51
C ALA A 796 16.10 15.39 -5.57
N GLU A 797 17.32 15.68 -5.11
CA GLU A 797 18.45 14.73 -5.08
C GLU A 797 18.17 13.55 -4.14
N ALA A 798 17.64 13.82 -2.94
CA ALA A 798 17.27 12.77 -1.99
C ALA A 798 16.10 11.93 -2.51
N ARG A 799 15.14 12.56 -3.20
CA ARG A 799 14.04 11.89 -3.90
C ARG A 799 14.55 11.01 -5.02
N GLU A 800 15.62 11.39 -5.73
CA GLU A 800 16.19 10.54 -6.76
C GLU A 800 16.56 9.18 -6.17
N SER A 801 17.15 9.08 -4.97
CA SER A 801 17.37 7.77 -4.32
C SER A 801 16.10 6.97 -3.98
N ILE A 802 14.96 7.65 -3.85
CA ILE A 802 13.62 7.06 -3.65
C ILE A 802 13.02 6.65 -5.00
N HIS A 803 13.30 7.42 -6.06
CA HIS A 803 12.93 7.19 -7.46
C HIS A 803 13.96 6.38 -8.25
N VAL A 804 15.12 5.98 -7.72
CA VAL A 804 16.06 5.09 -8.44
C VAL A 804 15.40 3.72 -8.70
N ASN A 805 14.26 3.46 -8.06
CA ASN A 805 13.35 2.35 -8.36
C ASN A 805 12.19 2.71 -9.35
N LEU A 806 12.18 3.91 -9.97
CA LEU A 806 11.12 4.47 -10.83
C LEU A 806 11.69 5.48 -11.87
N LYS A 807 11.66 5.16 -13.17
CA LYS A 807 12.33 5.97 -14.22
C LYS A 807 11.64 7.31 -14.57
N PHE A 808 12.46 8.19 -15.17
CA PHE A 808 12.24 9.58 -15.63
C PHE A 808 11.01 9.84 -16.54
N HIS A 809 10.51 8.85 -17.28
CA HIS A 809 9.41 9.03 -18.24
C HIS A 809 8.04 9.30 -17.59
N VAL A 810 7.81 8.78 -16.37
CA VAL A 810 6.55 8.98 -15.63
C VAL A 810 6.34 10.46 -15.28
N GLN A 811 7.41 11.19 -14.92
CA GLN A 811 7.33 12.61 -14.59
C GLN A 811 6.93 13.48 -15.81
N VAL A 812 7.36 13.11 -17.02
CA VAL A 812 7.03 13.83 -18.26
C VAL A 812 5.57 13.61 -18.64
N GLU A 813 5.05 12.38 -18.54
CA GLU A 813 3.64 12.07 -18.83
C GLU A 813 2.69 12.69 -17.78
N LEU A 814 3.07 12.66 -16.50
CA LEU A 814 2.34 13.41 -15.45
C LEU A 814 2.29 14.91 -15.78
N SER A 815 3.41 15.49 -16.25
CA SER A 815 3.48 16.90 -16.65
C SER A 815 2.60 17.24 -17.85
N LYS A 816 2.37 16.30 -18.78
CA LYS A 816 1.44 16.49 -19.91
C LYS A 816 -0.02 16.43 -19.43
N LEU A 817 -0.35 15.50 -18.54
CA LEU A 817 -1.70 15.38 -17.98
C LEU A 817 -2.10 16.60 -17.14
N ILE A 818 -1.13 17.24 -16.47
CA ILE A 818 -1.31 18.51 -15.73
C ILE A 818 -1.74 19.66 -16.63
N ARG A 819 -1.20 19.73 -17.85
CA ARG A 819 -1.36 20.87 -18.76
C ARG A 819 -2.60 20.75 -19.66
N SER A 820 -3.27 19.61 -19.67
CA SER A 820 -4.49 19.42 -20.44
C SER A 820 -5.71 19.76 -19.57
N ASP A 821 -6.25 20.97 -19.75
CA ASP A 821 -7.51 21.38 -19.13
C ASP A 821 -8.69 20.84 -19.94
N VAL A 822 -9.68 20.24 -19.27
CA VAL A 822 -10.94 19.77 -19.88
C VAL A 822 -12.10 20.31 -19.05
N TRP A 823 -12.79 21.33 -19.57
CA TRP A 823 -13.66 22.21 -18.78
C TRP A 823 -15.08 21.70 -18.46
N ASP A 824 -15.44 20.45 -18.78
CA ASP A 824 -16.83 19.94 -18.63
C ASP A 824 -16.95 18.53 -18.00
N ARG A 825 -16.10 18.17 -17.03
CA ARG A 825 -16.03 16.81 -16.44
C ARG A 825 -16.18 16.78 -14.92
N THR A 826 -16.66 15.63 -14.39
CA THR A 826 -16.86 15.45 -12.95
C THR A 826 -15.53 15.31 -12.20
N LEU A 827 -15.53 15.60 -10.91
CA LEU A 827 -14.35 15.45 -10.05
C LEU A 827 -13.81 14.01 -10.07
N GLU A 828 -14.70 13.01 -10.10
CA GLU A 828 -14.32 11.60 -10.21
C GLU A 828 -13.60 11.29 -11.53
N TYR A 829 -14.02 11.91 -12.63
CA TYR A 829 -13.38 11.77 -13.93
C TYR A 829 -11.95 12.32 -13.91
N SER A 830 -11.76 13.56 -13.44
CA SER A 830 -10.43 14.21 -13.38
C SER A 830 -9.47 13.47 -12.45
N ASP A 831 -9.97 12.92 -11.35
CA ASP A 831 -9.19 12.15 -10.37
C ASP A 831 -8.80 10.74 -10.87
N ASN A 832 -9.65 10.10 -11.69
CA ASN A 832 -9.37 8.75 -12.21
C ASN A 832 -8.30 8.72 -13.33
N ARG A 833 -7.89 9.87 -13.88
CA ARG A 833 -6.75 9.99 -14.83
C ARG A 833 -5.41 9.52 -14.26
N LEU A 834 -5.34 9.37 -12.93
CA LEU A 834 -4.19 8.93 -12.14
C LEU A 834 -4.17 7.44 -11.80
N SER A 835 -5.29 6.74 -11.95
CA SER A 835 -5.52 5.39 -11.40
C SER A 835 -4.92 4.30 -12.25
#